data_AF-A0A963JP65-F1
#
_entry.id   AF-A0A963JP65-F1
#
_cell.length_a   1.000
_cell.length_b   1.000
_cell.length_c   1.000
_cell.angle_alpha   90.00
_cell.angle_beta   90.00
_cell.angle_gamma   90.00
#
_symmetry.space_group_name_H-M   'P 1'
#
loop_
_entity.id
_entity.type
_entity.pdbx_description
1 polymer ?
#
loop_
_entity_poly.entity_id
_entity_poly.type
_entity_poly.pdbx_seq_one_letter_code
_entity_poly.pdbx_strand_id
1 'polypeptide(L)'
;MKRKYVSLFSAGLVAALASVQAITTYATDDLYGVLPTPPSDSACPSLPIMPEWPTPNPLEFRDENLTVVVNTADSLHPPSDVRDPLPSNLCQTVYEEVRSRRVDGSEGPPIPNSLSSTPENPYNLHPDPIVETGINPLSPTDDLRTVISALREAVSDGTSPLEAVQFGLDILEGNPLDREYSGMPLLHYNGPEKVVHVEPEFNDPNDPTRVTGGNAVVHQVFFDQRIMSDASLIVPSAVLDVPWTITYKISALNRGREDFSPFGMFFNGPVMGQDGVIIPDIEKKPGFGIDQTFFPVEEGTRTTFKIAMPPARQYKLTYHWGWRKHPPRIQALENGLAKELGVNLIDWERCVFGSSPMANEANKLAAIDMIGDLAPAKRMWNLLRQLKFDAGAFNAEIINQIELAFFDWQDRTKLPSGVERDDNFDITLLYVNNTLYGDARGYVDQSQRVLHNFNKRGDRTRIKVLNGDYFERAHMIVDFGGLRGWENTFQNTIPEFGAGPWFTFGRAYWWPTLEAPNGGPQPVAAAIPPNGMAPKTIEQCQAEFAPKLTSVSNQTPADAVNGVVFNSPSSTDLKYGLSMTPDTIQQAITQKMQRKRAQLRTKEGDDSDLLISSSDESAEGLHPVPTRETMEAAGANGLGLRHFEIHWNHEPSQRLRIYQFDQLHHDVAIWSIH
;
A
#
# COMPACT_ATOMS: atom_id res chain seq x y z
N MET A 1 65.60 -6.00 -16.81
CA MET A 1 66.69 -6.14 -15.83
C MET A 1 66.11 -6.52 -14.49
N LYS A 2 66.51 -7.68 -13.95
CA LYS A 2 66.10 -8.19 -12.62
C LYS A 2 66.82 -7.43 -11.52
N ARG A 3 66.15 -7.09 -10.42
CA ARG A 3 66.80 -6.90 -9.12
C ARG A 3 66.01 -7.57 -8.00
N LYS A 4 66.72 -8.48 -7.32
CA LYS A 4 66.41 -9.17 -6.08
C LYS A 4 66.79 -8.27 -4.89
N TYR A 5 66.07 -8.37 -3.77
CA TYR A 5 66.60 -8.29 -2.40
C TYR A 5 65.70 -9.19 -1.52
N VAL A 6 66.14 -10.38 -1.14
CA VAL A 6 66.91 -10.76 0.07
C VAL A 6 66.04 -10.74 1.34
N SER A 7 65.75 -11.95 1.81
CA SER A 7 65.19 -12.33 3.10
C SER A 7 66.30 -12.39 4.16
N LEU A 8 65.99 -11.94 5.38
CA LEU A 8 66.74 -12.27 6.60
C LEU A 8 65.73 -12.62 7.68
N PHE A 9 65.61 -13.92 7.95
CA PHE A 9 65.03 -14.47 9.15
C PHE A 9 66.10 -14.50 10.25
N SER A 10 65.75 -14.06 11.45
CA SER A 10 66.36 -14.58 12.69
C SER A 10 65.27 -14.76 13.73
N ALA A 11 65.23 -15.98 14.25
CA ALA A 11 64.33 -16.47 15.28
C ALA A 11 64.62 -15.82 16.65
N GLY A 12 63.57 -15.68 17.46
CA GLY A 12 63.69 -15.30 18.85
C GLY A 12 62.37 -15.29 19.61
N LEU A 13 62.16 -16.36 20.40
CA LEU A 13 61.30 -16.46 21.58
C LEU A 13 59.79 -16.76 21.40
N VAL A 14 59.50 -18.06 21.47
CA VAL A 14 58.24 -18.64 21.97
C VAL A 14 58.31 -18.67 23.50
N ALA A 15 57.33 -18.10 24.19
CA ALA A 15 56.69 -18.59 25.44
C ALA A 15 56.05 -17.44 26.25
N ALA A 16 54.74 -17.23 26.08
CA ALA A 16 53.83 -16.73 27.12
C ALA A 16 52.37 -16.83 26.61
N LEU A 17 51.86 -18.06 26.52
CA LEU A 17 50.42 -18.33 26.45
C LEU A 17 49.98 -18.76 27.85
N ALA A 18 49.42 -17.83 28.61
CA ALA A 18 48.52 -18.12 29.72
C ALA A 18 47.78 -16.82 30.11
N SER A 19 46.45 -16.92 30.15
CA SER A 19 45.51 -16.00 30.80
C SER A 19 45.53 -14.54 30.34
N VAL A 20 44.90 -14.26 29.19
CA VAL A 20 44.14 -13.01 29.04
C VAL A 20 42.69 -13.38 29.29
N GLN A 21 42.16 -12.97 30.43
CA GLN A 21 40.71 -12.95 30.64
C GLN A 21 40.12 -12.12 29.49
N ALA A 22 39.24 -12.73 28.70
CA ALA A 22 38.35 -11.98 27.85
C ALA A 22 37.46 -11.14 28.79
N ILE A 23 37.85 -9.89 28.99
CA ILE A 23 36.96 -8.90 29.56
C ILE A 23 35.99 -8.58 28.44
N THR A 24 34.86 -9.28 28.42
CA THR A 24 33.63 -8.79 27.80
C THR A 24 33.19 -7.57 28.60
N THR A 25 33.79 -6.41 28.30
CA THR A 25 33.17 -5.14 28.63
C THR A 25 31.94 -5.02 27.74
N TYR A 26 30.76 -5.31 28.30
CA TYR A 26 29.53 -4.76 27.77
C TYR A 26 29.71 -3.24 27.71
N ALA A 27 29.87 -2.70 26.51
CA ALA A 27 29.90 -1.27 26.29
C ALA A 27 28.56 -0.70 26.77
N THR A 28 28.61 0.00 27.89
CA THR A 28 27.51 0.81 28.45
C THR A 28 27.55 2.25 27.93
N ASP A 29 28.38 2.50 26.90
CA ASP A 29 28.48 3.79 26.24
C ASP A 29 27.46 3.84 25.10
N ASP A 30 26.26 4.31 25.44
CA ASP A 30 25.28 4.84 24.50
C ASP A 30 25.91 6.01 23.73
N LEU A 31 26.41 5.71 22.54
CA LEU A 31 27.07 6.66 21.63
C LEU A 31 26.12 7.77 21.13
N TYR A 32 24.84 7.73 21.48
CA TYR A 32 23.85 8.77 21.16
C TYR A 32 23.30 9.50 22.38
N GLY A 33 23.98 9.45 23.52
CA GLY A 33 23.62 10.24 24.70
C GLY A 33 22.27 9.85 25.29
N VAL A 34 22.00 10.32 26.49
CA VAL A 34 20.70 10.13 27.15
C VAL A 34 19.63 10.68 26.21
N LEU A 35 18.81 9.80 25.62
CA LEU A 35 17.59 10.19 24.91
C LEU A 35 16.85 11.19 25.80
N PRO A 36 16.48 12.38 25.29
CA PRO A 36 15.86 13.37 26.16
C PRO A 36 14.56 12.79 26.71
N THR A 37 14.16 13.26 27.88
CA THR A 37 13.00 12.69 28.58
C THR A 37 11.77 12.79 27.67
N PRO A 38 11.08 11.68 27.36
CA PRO A 38 9.94 11.69 26.46
C PRO A 38 8.85 12.65 26.97
N PRO A 39 7.93 13.09 26.08
CA PRO A 39 6.77 13.89 26.49
C PRO A 39 6.04 13.21 27.66
N SER A 40 5.48 13.99 28.58
CA SER A 40 4.70 13.43 29.70
C SER A 40 3.58 12.51 29.20
N ASP A 41 3.21 11.50 29.99
CA ASP A 41 2.11 10.55 29.72
C ASP A 41 0.80 11.20 29.22
N SER A 42 0.56 12.48 29.53
CA SER A 42 -0.60 13.23 29.05
C SER A 42 -0.59 13.59 27.56
N ALA A 43 0.58 13.62 26.90
CA ALA A 43 0.73 14.00 25.49
C ALA A 43 0.73 12.80 24.52
N CYS A 44 1.02 11.60 25.03
CA CYS A 44 0.83 10.31 24.36
C CYS A 44 0.20 9.36 25.41
N PRO A 45 -1.13 9.40 25.64
CA PRO A 45 -1.77 8.64 26.69
C PRO A 45 -1.48 7.15 26.55
N SER A 46 -0.68 6.63 27.47
CA SER A 46 -0.42 5.22 27.78
C SER A 46 -0.76 4.25 26.65
N LEU A 47 0.20 4.09 25.75
CA LEU A 47 0.33 2.83 25.02
C LEU A 47 0.32 1.68 26.04
N PRO A 48 -0.40 0.58 25.76
CA PRO A 48 -0.79 0.09 24.44
C PRO A 48 -2.18 0.51 23.91
N ILE A 49 -2.84 1.52 24.49
CA ILE A 49 -4.19 1.94 24.09
C ILE A 49 -4.13 2.82 22.84
N MET A 50 -4.97 2.54 21.84
CA MET A 50 -5.08 3.38 20.65
C MET A 50 -5.51 4.83 20.99
N PRO A 51 -4.83 5.85 20.42
CA PRO A 51 -5.25 7.26 20.52
C PRO A 51 -6.65 7.47 19.92
N GLU A 52 -7.28 8.56 20.34
CA GLU A 52 -8.57 8.98 19.79
C GLU A 52 -8.51 9.21 18.28
N TRP A 53 -9.66 9.10 17.63
CA TRP A 53 -9.78 9.43 16.22
C TRP A 53 -9.93 10.94 16.05
N PRO A 54 -9.11 11.56 15.22
CA PRO A 54 -9.28 12.95 14.83
C PRO A 54 -10.65 13.16 14.17
N THR A 55 -11.10 14.41 14.14
CA THR A 55 -12.23 14.78 13.29
C THR A 55 -11.87 14.56 11.82
N PRO A 56 -12.81 14.14 10.96
CA PRO A 56 -12.57 14.08 9.52
C PRO A 56 -12.07 15.42 8.96
N ASN A 57 -11.25 15.37 7.92
CA ASN A 57 -10.63 16.57 7.36
C ASN A 57 -11.65 17.29 6.46
N PRO A 58 -12.03 18.54 6.76
CA PRO A 58 -12.92 19.28 5.88
C PRO A 58 -12.27 19.52 4.52
N LEU A 59 -13.02 19.17 3.47
CA LEU A 59 -12.66 19.39 2.07
C LEU A 59 -13.43 20.58 1.49
N GLU A 60 -12.73 21.45 0.78
CA GLU A 60 -13.32 22.51 -0.03
C GLU A 60 -12.94 22.28 -1.50
N PHE A 61 -13.90 22.45 -2.40
CA PHE A 61 -13.69 22.32 -3.84
C PHE A 61 -13.67 23.70 -4.50
N ARG A 62 -12.66 23.96 -5.32
CA ARG A 62 -12.48 25.21 -6.08
C ARG A 62 -12.27 24.91 -7.56
N ASP A 63 -12.33 25.96 -8.38
CA ASP A 63 -12.00 25.91 -9.80
C ASP A 63 -12.78 24.81 -10.55
N GLU A 64 -14.11 24.82 -10.38
CA GLU A 64 -15.00 23.80 -10.98
C GLU A 64 -14.64 22.36 -10.54
N ASN A 65 -14.30 22.19 -9.26
CA ASN A 65 -13.88 20.94 -8.63
C ASN A 65 -12.52 20.40 -9.06
N LEU A 66 -11.73 21.20 -9.80
CA LEU A 66 -10.36 20.83 -10.16
C LEU A 66 -9.43 20.81 -8.95
N THR A 67 -9.61 21.77 -8.03
CA THR A 67 -8.77 21.93 -6.84
C THR A 67 -9.50 21.46 -5.60
N VAL A 68 -8.93 20.48 -4.91
CA VAL A 68 -9.36 20.00 -3.59
C VAL A 68 -8.48 20.65 -2.53
N VAL A 69 -9.06 21.51 -1.71
CA VAL A 69 -8.38 22.11 -0.56
C VAL A 69 -8.69 21.25 0.66
N VAL A 70 -7.65 20.77 1.31
CA VAL A 70 -7.72 19.87 2.46
C VAL A 70 -7.21 20.62 3.68
N ASN A 71 -8.07 20.86 4.66
CA ASN A 71 -7.60 21.34 5.96
C ASN A 71 -7.52 20.13 6.88
N THR A 72 -6.31 19.73 7.26
CA THR A 72 -6.17 18.52 8.10
C THR A 72 -6.69 18.79 9.51
N ALA A 73 -7.04 17.75 10.23
CA ALA A 73 -7.48 17.86 11.61
C ALA A 73 -6.37 18.42 12.50
N ASP A 74 -6.79 19.03 13.61
CA ASP A 74 -5.86 19.49 14.63
C ASP A 74 -5.12 18.29 15.25
N SER A 75 -3.80 18.42 15.37
CA SER A 75 -3.00 17.41 16.06
C SER A 75 -3.44 17.19 17.50
N LEU A 76 -3.37 15.94 17.95
CA LEU A 76 -3.56 15.56 19.35
C LEU A 76 -2.37 15.98 20.24
N HIS A 77 -1.26 16.44 19.64
CA HIS A 77 -0.02 16.78 20.34
C HIS A 77 0.18 18.31 20.43
N PRO A 78 1.01 18.83 21.36
CA PRO A 78 1.42 20.24 21.35
C PRO A 78 2.21 20.62 20.08
N PRO A 79 2.18 21.88 19.59
CA PRO A 79 3.00 22.27 18.43
C PRO A 79 4.50 22.04 18.61
N SER A 80 5.18 21.58 17.56
CA SER A 80 6.65 21.42 17.48
C SER A 80 7.16 21.63 16.04
N ASP A 81 8.46 21.40 15.81
CA ASP A 81 9.03 21.27 14.47
C ASP A 81 9.50 19.82 14.27
N VAL A 82 9.30 19.25 13.09
CA VAL A 82 9.78 17.89 12.79
C VAL A 82 11.29 17.76 12.98
N ARG A 83 12.06 18.85 12.86
CA ARG A 83 13.52 18.86 13.02
C ARG A 83 13.97 18.94 14.47
N ASP A 84 13.05 19.09 15.42
CA ASP A 84 13.38 19.07 16.83
C ASP A 84 13.93 17.70 17.24
N PRO A 85 14.86 17.60 18.19
CA PRO A 85 15.38 16.31 18.65
C PRO A 85 14.30 15.36 19.17
N LEU A 86 13.21 15.93 19.72
CA LEU A 86 12.00 15.22 20.13
C LEU A 86 10.78 16.00 19.65
N PRO A 87 10.26 15.71 18.45
CA PRO A 87 8.99 16.29 18.01
C PRO A 87 7.88 15.80 18.93
N SER A 88 6.85 16.61 19.15
CA SER A 88 5.81 16.32 20.14
C SER A 88 4.96 15.09 19.79
N ASN A 89 4.95 14.67 18.52
CA ASN A 89 4.24 13.50 18.00
C ASN A 89 5.08 12.20 18.06
N LEU A 90 6.32 12.26 18.54
CA LEU A 90 7.12 11.08 18.87
C LEU A 90 6.71 10.54 20.24
N CYS A 91 5.99 9.43 20.23
CA CYS A 91 5.55 8.73 21.43
C CYS A 91 6.60 7.74 21.94
N GLN A 92 6.55 7.45 23.24
CA GLN A 92 7.40 6.44 23.87
C GLN A 92 7.06 5.05 23.34
N THR A 93 8.07 4.28 22.95
CA THR A 93 7.90 2.88 22.54
C THR A 93 7.42 2.02 23.70
N VAL A 94 6.37 1.24 23.46
CA VAL A 94 5.84 0.28 24.44
C VAL A 94 5.93 -1.14 23.90
N TYR A 95 6.69 -1.99 24.60
CA TYR A 95 6.91 -3.40 24.27
C TYR A 95 5.75 -4.30 24.74
N GLU A 96 4.53 -3.91 24.39
CA GLU A 96 3.31 -4.68 24.63
C GLU A 96 2.48 -4.77 23.35
N GLU A 97 1.62 -5.78 23.24
CA GLU A 97 0.63 -5.85 22.16
C GLU A 97 -0.33 -4.66 22.20
N VAL A 98 -0.67 -4.12 21.02
CA VAL A 98 -1.71 -3.09 20.89
C VAL A 98 -3.01 -3.63 21.44
N ARG A 99 -3.72 -2.80 22.20
CA ARG A 99 -5.04 -3.15 22.70
C ARG A 99 -6.12 -2.53 21.84
N SER A 100 -7.11 -3.34 21.49
CA SER A 100 -8.30 -2.87 20.79
C SER A 100 -9.05 -1.83 21.62
N ARG A 101 -9.89 -1.01 20.99
CA ARG A 101 -10.76 -0.05 21.68
C ARG A 101 -12.21 -0.55 21.63
N ARG A 102 -12.95 -0.44 22.72
CA ARG A 102 -14.40 -0.77 22.81
C ARG A 102 -15.27 0.39 22.30
N VAL A 103 -16.57 0.14 22.09
CA VAL A 103 -17.51 1.13 21.49
C VAL A 103 -17.63 2.35 22.40
N ASP A 104 -17.62 2.10 23.71
CA ASP A 104 -17.68 3.11 24.75
C ASP A 104 -16.34 3.84 25.00
N GLY A 105 -15.33 3.60 24.15
CA GLY A 105 -14.00 4.19 24.24
C GLY A 105 -13.07 3.53 25.26
N SER A 106 -13.55 2.52 26.01
CA SER A 106 -12.72 1.80 26.99
C SER A 106 -11.76 0.81 26.33
N GLU A 107 -10.80 0.31 27.11
CA GLU A 107 -9.78 -0.63 26.66
C GLU A 107 -10.37 -2.02 26.35
N GLY A 108 -9.99 -2.55 25.19
CA GLY A 108 -10.30 -3.89 24.72
C GLY A 108 -9.14 -4.88 24.94
N PRO A 109 -9.30 -6.14 24.50
CA PRO A 109 -8.26 -7.16 24.62
C PRO A 109 -7.03 -6.80 23.76
N PRO A 110 -5.86 -7.38 24.11
CA PRO A 110 -4.67 -7.30 23.28
C PRO A 110 -4.94 -7.95 21.92
N ILE A 111 -4.32 -7.37 20.90
CA ILE A 111 -4.38 -7.83 19.52
C ILE A 111 -3.17 -8.73 19.30
N PRO A 112 -3.35 -10.04 19.04
CA PRO A 112 -2.22 -10.94 18.87
C PRO A 112 -1.38 -10.53 17.65
N ASN A 113 -0.06 -10.76 17.73
CA ASN A 113 0.90 -10.42 16.68
C ASN A 113 0.96 -8.91 16.36
N SER A 114 0.70 -8.05 17.35
CA SER A 114 0.82 -6.58 17.24
C SER A 114 1.94 -5.99 18.11
N LEU A 115 2.75 -6.85 18.74
CA LEU A 115 3.97 -6.48 19.43
C LEU A 115 5.06 -6.20 18.40
N SER A 116 5.63 -5.00 18.40
CA SER A 116 6.83 -4.68 17.61
C SER A 116 8.05 -5.43 18.13
N SER A 117 9.11 -5.47 17.31
CA SER A 117 10.43 -5.93 17.71
C SER A 117 10.82 -5.37 19.09
N THR A 118 11.42 -6.20 19.95
CA THR A 118 11.96 -5.78 21.26
C THR A 118 13.48 -5.94 21.31
N PRO A 119 14.22 -5.22 22.17
CA PRO A 119 15.67 -5.35 22.27
C PRO A 119 16.14 -6.80 22.49
N GLU A 120 15.35 -7.59 23.20
CA GLU A 120 15.62 -9.00 23.49
C GLU A 120 15.11 -9.96 22.41
N ASN A 121 14.15 -9.54 21.59
CA ASN A 121 13.56 -10.33 20.51
C ASN A 121 13.29 -9.46 19.26
N PRO A 122 14.33 -9.22 18.44
CA PRO A 122 14.25 -8.29 17.31
C PRO A 122 13.38 -8.80 16.14
N TYR A 123 13.14 -10.11 16.06
CA TYR A 123 12.39 -10.76 14.99
C TYR A 123 11.20 -11.53 15.55
N ASN A 124 10.45 -10.92 16.46
CA ASN A 124 9.39 -11.59 17.23
C ASN A 124 8.18 -12.06 16.39
N LEU A 125 8.04 -11.57 15.16
CA LEU A 125 6.93 -11.90 14.26
C LEU A 125 7.26 -12.96 13.21
N HIS A 126 8.48 -13.52 13.20
CA HIS A 126 8.82 -14.63 12.34
C HIS A 126 9.93 -15.52 12.91
N PRO A 127 9.96 -16.82 12.57
CA PRO A 127 11.15 -17.63 12.80
C PRO A 127 12.31 -17.18 11.89
N ASP A 128 13.51 -17.70 12.13
CA ASP A 128 14.65 -17.49 11.25
C ASP A 128 14.27 -17.76 9.78
N PRO A 129 14.57 -16.83 8.86
CA PRO A 129 14.22 -17.01 7.46
C PRO A 129 15.09 -18.07 6.79
N ILE A 130 14.56 -18.69 5.75
CA ILE A 130 15.29 -19.68 4.95
C ILE A 130 15.91 -18.96 3.76
N VAL A 131 17.24 -19.03 3.60
CA VAL A 131 17.98 -18.40 2.50
C VAL A 131 18.43 -19.47 1.50
N GLU A 132 17.90 -19.39 0.28
CA GLU A 132 18.35 -20.14 -0.89
C GLU A 132 19.35 -19.30 -1.68
N THR A 133 20.54 -19.83 -1.98
CA THR A 133 21.57 -19.13 -2.77
C THR A 133 21.65 -19.67 -4.19
N GLY A 134 22.13 -18.84 -5.13
CA GLY A 134 22.40 -19.28 -6.51
C GLY A 134 21.18 -19.31 -7.41
N ILE A 135 20.14 -18.52 -7.11
CA ILE A 135 19.07 -18.23 -8.08
C ILE A 135 19.62 -17.47 -9.29
N ASN A 136 18.91 -17.49 -10.41
CA ASN A 136 19.27 -16.66 -11.55
C ASN A 136 19.01 -15.18 -11.21
N PRO A 137 20.04 -14.32 -11.11
CA PRO A 137 19.86 -12.95 -10.64
C PRO A 137 19.48 -11.98 -11.76
N LEU A 138 19.31 -12.44 -13.01
CA LEU A 138 18.95 -11.54 -14.12
C LEU A 138 17.59 -10.88 -13.86
N SER A 139 17.58 -9.55 -13.87
CA SER A 139 16.40 -8.73 -13.68
C SER A 139 15.73 -8.38 -15.02
N PRO A 140 14.45 -7.95 -15.03
CA PRO A 140 13.81 -7.43 -16.25
C PRO A 140 14.62 -6.31 -16.91
N THR A 141 15.30 -5.49 -16.11
CA THR A 141 16.20 -4.44 -16.60
C THR A 141 17.39 -4.99 -17.38
N ASP A 142 18.02 -6.08 -16.90
CA ASP A 142 19.18 -6.67 -17.58
C ASP A 142 18.77 -7.31 -18.90
N ASP A 143 17.65 -8.02 -18.88
CA ASP A 143 17.12 -8.68 -20.06
C ASP A 143 16.62 -7.66 -21.10
N LEU A 144 15.94 -6.57 -20.70
CA LEU A 144 15.56 -5.49 -21.63
C LEU A 144 16.76 -4.73 -22.20
N ARG A 145 17.84 -4.53 -21.42
CA ARG A 145 19.10 -3.99 -21.96
C ARG A 145 19.71 -4.92 -22.99
N THR A 146 19.65 -6.22 -22.75
CA THR A 146 20.12 -7.23 -23.70
C THR A 146 19.31 -7.19 -24.99
N VAL A 147 17.98 -7.04 -24.90
CA VAL A 147 17.10 -6.83 -26.06
C VAL A 147 17.53 -5.59 -26.84
N ILE A 148 17.70 -4.44 -26.19
CA ILE A 148 18.10 -3.19 -26.87
C ILE A 148 19.46 -3.34 -27.55
N SER A 149 20.43 -3.98 -26.90
CA SER A 149 21.76 -4.25 -27.48
C SER A 149 21.64 -5.11 -28.74
N ALA A 150 20.88 -6.20 -28.67
CA ALA A 150 20.67 -7.11 -29.81
C ALA A 150 19.95 -6.41 -30.97
N LEU A 151 19.00 -5.51 -30.69
CA LEU A 151 18.36 -4.70 -31.73
C LEU A 151 19.37 -3.75 -32.41
N ARG A 152 20.26 -3.11 -31.64
CA ARG A 152 21.31 -2.23 -32.20
C ARG A 152 22.28 -3.00 -33.08
N GLU A 153 22.71 -4.18 -32.65
CA GLU A 153 23.56 -5.09 -33.42
C GLU A 153 22.87 -5.53 -34.72
N ALA A 154 21.59 -5.92 -34.64
CA ALA A 154 20.82 -6.34 -35.81
C ALA A 154 20.67 -5.23 -36.87
N VAL A 155 20.53 -3.96 -36.46
CA VAL A 155 20.56 -2.82 -37.41
C VAL A 155 21.93 -2.65 -38.05
N SER A 156 23.01 -2.75 -37.28
CA SER A 156 24.38 -2.64 -37.79
C SER A 156 24.69 -3.72 -38.82
N ASP A 157 24.29 -4.96 -38.52
CA ASP A 157 24.69 -6.14 -39.28
C ASP A 157 23.68 -6.51 -40.38
N GLY A 158 22.53 -5.84 -40.43
CA GLY A 158 21.45 -6.13 -41.37
C GLY A 158 20.78 -7.49 -41.13
N THR A 159 20.75 -7.94 -39.87
CA THR A 159 20.15 -9.23 -39.48
C THR A 159 18.73 -9.05 -38.94
N SER A 160 18.00 -10.16 -38.79
CA SER A 160 16.62 -10.12 -38.30
C SER A 160 16.56 -9.86 -36.79
N PRO A 161 15.77 -8.89 -36.31
CA PRO A 161 15.62 -8.60 -34.89
C PRO A 161 14.58 -9.48 -34.18
N LEU A 162 13.93 -10.42 -34.89
CA LEU A 162 12.67 -11.03 -34.44
C LEU A 162 12.77 -11.78 -33.11
N GLU A 163 13.89 -12.46 -32.84
CA GLU A 163 14.10 -13.18 -31.57
C GLU A 163 14.20 -12.21 -30.38
N ALA A 164 14.99 -11.13 -30.53
CA ALA A 164 15.12 -10.09 -29.52
C ALA A 164 13.78 -9.36 -29.31
N VAL A 165 13.04 -9.09 -30.39
CA VAL A 165 11.70 -8.50 -30.32
C VAL A 165 10.74 -9.40 -29.54
N GLN A 166 10.72 -10.70 -29.83
CA GLN A 166 9.84 -11.64 -29.14
C GLN A 166 10.22 -11.73 -27.66
N PHE A 167 11.51 -11.83 -27.33
CA PHE A 167 11.96 -11.87 -25.93
C PHE A 167 11.58 -10.59 -25.17
N GLY A 168 11.72 -9.41 -25.79
CA GLY A 168 11.27 -8.15 -25.20
C GLY A 168 9.75 -8.11 -24.93
N LEU A 169 8.94 -8.64 -25.87
CA LEU A 169 7.50 -8.76 -25.67
C LEU A 169 7.15 -9.74 -24.55
N ASP A 170 7.87 -10.87 -24.45
CA ASP A 170 7.65 -11.85 -23.40
C ASP A 170 7.90 -11.28 -22.00
N ILE A 171 8.92 -10.42 -21.85
CA ILE A 171 9.19 -9.69 -20.60
C ILE A 171 8.06 -8.70 -20.28
N LEU A 172 7.64 -7.88 -21.26
CA LEU A 172 6.65 -6.84 -21.04
C LEU A 172 5.25 -7.41 -20.74
N GLU A 173 4.89 -8.49 -21.45
CA GLU A 173 3.59 -9.17 -21.35
C GLU A 173 3.53 -10.18 -20.20
N GLY A 174 4.66 -10.51 -19.57
CA GLY A 174 4.74 -11.49 -18.48
C GLY A 174 4.58 -12.94 -18.95
N ASN A 175 4.96 -13.25 -20.19
CA ASN A 175 4.89 -14.61 -20.70
C ASN A 175 5.89 -15.52 -19.97
N PRO A 176 5.73 -16.86 -20.02
CA PRO A 176 6.63 -17.79 -19.34
C PRO A 176 8.08 -17.65 -19.79
N LEU A 177 8.97 -17.43 -18.83
CA LEU A 177 10.42 -17.32 -19.01
C LEU A 177 11.16 -18.20 -17.99
N ASP A 178 12.40 -18.59 -18.31
CA ASP A 178 13.32 -19.20 -17.33
C ASP A 178 14.00 -18.09 -16.48
N ARG A 179 13.17 -17.41 -15.70
CA ARG A 179 13.51 -16.25 -14.88
C ARG A 179 12.68 -16.23 -13.61
N GLU A 180 13.22 -15.61 -12.57
CA GLU A 180 12.56 -15.43 -11.28
C GLU A 180 11.30 -14.55 -11.34
N TYR A 181 11.20 -13.68 -12.35
CA TYR A 181 10.06 -12.79 -12.57
C TYR A 181 9.07 -13.33 -13.62
N SER A 182 9.18 -14.61 -13.99
CA SER A 182 8.27 -15.27 -14.94
C SER A 182 6.81 -15.15 -14.49
N GLY A 183 5.90 -14.79 -15.41
CA GLY A 183 4.49 -14.56 -15.07
C GLY A 183 4.17 -13.18 -14.48
N MET A 184 5.17 -12.30 -14.28
CA MET A 184 4.98 -10.96 -13.75
C MET A 184 5.11 -9.90 -14.86
N PRO A 185 4.00 -9.44 -15.48
CA PRO A 185 4.07 -8.47 -16.58
C PRO A 185 4.53 -7.09 -16.10
N LEU A 186 5.38 -6.43 -16.87
CA LEU A 186 5.73 -5.02 -16.66
C LEU A 186 4.59 -4.05 -17.10
N LEU A 187 3.64 -4.56 -17.87
CA LEU A 187 2.44 -3.85 -18.30
C LEU A 187 1.30 -3.90 -17.26
N HIS A 188 1.50 -4.48 -16.07
CA HIS A 188 0.55 -4.46 -14.92
C HIS A 188 -0.96 -4.65 -15.24
N TYR A 189 -1.30 -5.27 -16.36
CA TYR A 189 -2.67 -5.42 -16.87
C TYR A 189 -3.39 -6.62 -16.25
N ASN A 190 -2.67 -7.41 -15.44
CA ASN A 190 -3.15 -8.65 -14.83
C ASN A 190 -3.60 -8.50 -13.38
N GLY A 191 -3.91 -7.28 -12.92
CA GLY A 191 -4.44 -7.01 -11.58
C GLY A 191 -5.55 -7.97 -11.10
N PRO A 192 -6.55 -8.33 -11.93
CA PRO A 192 -7.61 -9.29 -11.57
C PRO A 192 -7.12 -10.70 -11.17
N GLU A 193 -5.92 -11.07 -11.60
CA GLU A 193 -5.31 -12.38 -11.38
C GLU A 193 -4.26 -12.36 -10.25
N LYS A 194 -3.87 -11.17 -9.77
CA LYS A 194 -2.93 -10.98 -8.66
C LYS A 194 -3.60 -11.14 -7.29
N VAL A 195 -4.29 -12.25 -7.10
CA VAL A 195 -5.12 -12.54 -5.92
C VAL A 195 -4.63 -13.82 -5.23
N VAL A 196 -4.28 -13.72 -3.95
CA VAL A 196 -3.91 -14.87 -3.11
C VAL A 196 -4.99 -15.12 -2.07
N HIS A 197 -5.52 -16.35 -2.03
CA HIS A 197 -6.43 -16.77 -0.98
C HIS A 197 -5.65 -17.32 0.22
N VAL A 198 -6.10 -17.01 1.43
CA VAL A 198 -5.53 -17.62 2.64
C VAL A 198 -6.06 -19.04 2.79
N GLU A 199 -5.16 -20.02 2.79
CA GLU A 199 -5.49 -21.42 3.04
C GLU A 199 -5.65 -21.66 4.55
N PRO A 200 -6.80 -22.14 5.03
CA PRO A 200 -7.03 -22.35 6.47
C PRO A 200 -6.28 -23.55 7.05
N GLU A 201 -5.91 -23.44 8.32
CA GLU A 201 -5.29 -24.51 9.10
C GLU A 201 -6.21 -25.00 10.23
N PHE A 202 -6.31 -26.33 10.38
CA PHE A 202 -7.19 -27.02 11.32
C PHE A 202 -6.38 -27.85 12.32
N ASN A 203 -5.73 -27.18 13.27
CA ASN A 203 -4.78 -27.80 14.20
C ASN A 203 -5.37 -28.10 15.59
N ASP A 204 -6.68 -27.93 15.79
CA ASP A 204 -7.32 -28.25 17.07
C ASP A 204 -7.60 -29.75 17.21
N PRO A 205 -6.95 -30.45 18.17
CA PRO A 205 -7.18 -31.88 18.38
C PRO A 205 -8.58 -32.21 18.92
N ASN A 206 -9.30 -31.25 19.49
CA ASN A 206 -10.64 -31.46 20.05
C ASN A 206 -11.77 -31.12 19.06
N ASP A 207 -11.47 -30.33 18.04
CA ASP A 207 -12.40 -29.96 16.96
C ASP A 207 -11.64 -29.83 15.63
N PRO A 208 -11.56 -30.90 14.83
CA PRO A 208 -10.83 -30.88 13.56
C PRO A 208 -11.50 -30.00 12.48
N THR A 209 -12.67 -29.41 12.77
CA THR A 209 -13.36 -28.48 11.85
C THR A 209 -13.10 -27.02 12.22
N ARG A 210 -12.49 -26.76 13.38
CA ARG A 210 -12.19 -25.40 13.83
C ARG A 210 -10.96 -24.86 13.13
N VAL A 211 -11.13 -23.74 12.43
CA VAL A 211 -9.99 -22.98 11.88
C VAL A 211 -9.20 -22.40 13.05
N THR A 212 -7.91 -22.68 13.08
CA THR A 212 -6.97 -22.22 14.12
C THR A 212 -5.91 -21.26 13.59
N GLY A 213 -5.79 -21.15 12.26
CA GLY A 213 -4.90 -20.24 11.57
C GLY A 213 -5.05 -20.35 10.06
N GLY A 214 -4.06 -19.88 9.32
CA GLY A 214 -3.99 -20.04 7.88
C GLY A 214 -2.74 -19.41 7.29
N ASN A 215 -2.49 -19.67 6.02
CA ASN A 215 -1.31 -19.19 5.32
C ASN A 215 -1.62 -18.68 3.92
N ALA A 216 -1.13 -17.48 3.60
CA ALA A 216 -1.00 -17.00 2.21
C ALA A 216 0.46 -17.14 1.77
N VAL A 217 0.70 -17.52 0.51
CA VAL A 217 2.06 -17.56 -0.06
C VAL A 217 2.17 -16.48 -1.12
N VAL A 218 3.18 -15.64 -1.01
CA VAL A 218 3.43 -14.51 -1.91
C VAL A 218 4.85 -14.58 -2.42
N HIS A 219 5.04 -14.46 -3.73
CA HIS A 219 6.35 -14.31 -4.35
C HIS A 219 6.58 -12.85 -4.73
N GLN A 220 7.71 -12.30 -4.31
CA GLN A 220 8.17 -10.98 -4.74
C GLN A 220 9.55 -11.07 -5.37
N VAL A 221 9.79 -10.21 -6.36
CA VAL A 221 11.10 -9.99 -6.98
C VAL A 221 11.54 -8.56 -6.75
N PHE A 222 12.77 -8.39 -6.28
CA PHE A 222 13.34 -7.10 -5.91
C PHE A 222 14.45 -6.76 -6.92
N PHE A 223 14.39 -5.58 -7.52
CA PHE A 223 15.39 -5.08 -8.47
C PHE A 223 15.30 -3.57 -8.62
N ASP A 224 16.40 -2.91 -8.99
CA ASP A 224 16.43 -1.47 -9.33
C ASP A 224 15.63 -0.54 -8.39
N GLN A 225 14.51 0.01 -8.82
CA GLN A 225 13.61 0.90 -8.08
C GLN A 225 12.24 0.22 -7.84
N ARG A 226 12.19 -1.12 -7.85
CA ARG A 226 10.96 -1.90 -7.94
C ARG A 226 10.94 -3.09 -6.99
N ILE A 227 9.74 -3.32 -6.46
CA ILE A 227 9.29 -4.60 -5.93
C ILE A 227 8.13 -4.98 -6.83
N MET A 228 8.18 -6.19 -7.39
CA MET A 228 7.06 -6.77 -8.12
C MET A 228 6.59 -8.01 -7.39
N SER A 229 5.29 -8.26 -7.40
CA SER A 229 4.70 -9.43 -6.76
C SER A 229 3.73 -10.15 -7.68
N ASP A 230 3.56 -11.45 -7.44
CA ASP A 230 2.47 -12.28 -7.99
C ASP A 230 1.11 -11.95 -7.36
N ALA A 231 1.08 -11.18 -6.27
CA ALA A 231 -0.12 -10.75 -5.59
C ALA A 231 -0.14 -9.23 -5.40
N SER A 232 -1.31 -8.61 -5.55
CA SER A 232 -1.62 -7.25 -5.06
C SER A 232 -2.76 -7.31 -4.04
N LEU A 233 -3.50 -8.42 -4.00
CA LEU A 233 -4.64 -8.62 -3.12
C LEU A 233 -4.52 -9.96 -2.38
N ILE A 234 -4.78 -9.93 -1.08
CA ILE A 234 -4.99 -11.14 -0.26
C ILE A 234 -6.46 -11.25 0.10
N VAL A 235 -7.05 -12.44 -0.03
CA VAL A 235 -8.42 -12.75 0.37
C VAL A 235 -8.40 -13.62 1.63
N PRO A 236 -8.53 -13.01 2.83
CA PRO A 236 -8.35 -13.73 4.09
C PRO A 236 -9.68 -14.18 4.72
N SER A 237 -10.68 -14.51 3.90
CA SER A 237 -12.04 -14.83 4.38
C SER A 237 -12.11 -16.03 5.31
N ALA A 238 -11.12 -16.92 5.25
CA ALA A 238 -11.06 -18.12 6.08
C ALA A 238 -10.53 -17.85 7.51
N VAL A 239 -9.86 -16.72 7.75
CA VAL A 239 -9.10 -16.44 8.98
C VAL A 239 -9.46 -15.10 9.63
N LEU A 240 -10.72 -14.66 9.47
CA LEU A 240 -11.16 -13.35 9.97
C LEU A 240 -10.94 -13.16 11.47
N ASP A 241 -11.14 -14.23 12.25
CA ASP A 241 -11.18 -14.16 13.72
C ASP A 241 -10.01 -14.90 14.40
N VAL A 242 -9.02 -15.38 13.63
CA VAL A 242 -7.83 -16.07 14.15
C VAL A 242 -6.55 -15.48 13.56
N PRO A 243 -5.43 -15.46 14.30
CA PRO A 243 -4.13 -15.12 13.73
C PRO A 243 -3.77 -16.02 12.53
N TRP A 244 -2.96 -15.52 11.63
CA TRP A 244 -2.57 -16.23 10.40
C TRP A 244 -1.15 -15.81 9.97
N THR A 245 -0.66 -16.35 8.86
CA THR A 245 0.71 -16.10 8.38
C THR A 245 0.70 -15.67 6.92
N ILE A 246 1.60 -14.75 6.55
CA ILE A 246 2.00 -14.56 5.15
C ILE A 246 3.40 -15.15 4.99
N THR A 247 3.51 -16.17 4.14
CA THR A 247 4.80 -16.70 3.70
C THR A 247 5.28 -15.92 2.48
N TYR A 248 6.30 -15.10 2.65
CA TYR A 248 6.95 -14.38 1.57
C TYR A 248 8.10 -15.20 1.01
N LYS A 249 8.20 -15.28 -0.32
CA LYS A 249 9.39 -15.73 -1.05
C LYS A 249 9.95 -14.50 -1.75
N ILE A 250 11.11 -14.03 -1.34
CA ILE A 250 11.73 -12.81 -1.87
C ILE A 250 12.93 -13.18 -2.71
N SER A 251 12.83 -13.08 -4.03
CA SER A 251 13.97 -13.25 -4.94
C SER A 251 14.62 -11.89 -5.19
N ALA A 252 15.81 -11.67 -4.62
CA ALA A 252 16.58 -10.45 -4.85
C ALA A 252 17.45 -10.61 -6.11
N LEU A 253 17.06 -9.92 -7.17
CA LEU A 253 17.74 -9.95 -8.47
C LEU A 253 18.86 -8.90 -8.51
N ASN A 254 19.54 -8.75 -9.64
CA ASN A 254 20.57 -7.74 -9.84
C ASN A 254 20.07 -6.35 -9.44
N ARG A 255 20.85 -5.64 -8.62
CA ARG A 255 20.54 -4.34 -8.00
C ARG A 255 19.33 -4.38 -7.07
N GLY A 256 18.91 -5.57 -6.65
CA GLY A 256 17.76 -5.88 -5.81
C GLY A 256 18.04 -5.99 -4.32
N ARG A 257 19.31 -5.96 -3.90
CA ARG A 257 19.70 -5.91 -2.49
C ARG A 257 18.89 -4.85 -1.72
N GLU A 258 18.33 -5.23 -0.58
CA GLU A 258 17.44 -4.40 0.23
C GLU A 258 17.32 -4.93 1.66
N ASP A 259 16.72 -4.14 2.56
CA ASP A 259 16.20 -4.64 3.84
C ASP A 259 14.70 -4.93 3.69
N PHE A 260 14.32 -6.22 3.73
CA PHE A 260 12.93 -6.65 3.72
C PHE A 260 12.21 -6.07 4.94
N SER A 261 11.26 -5.19 4.66
CA SER A 261 10.57 -4.36 5.65
C SER A 261 9.08 -4.23 5.33
N PRO A 262 8.30 -5.30 5.56
CA PRO A 262 6.86 -5.22 5.43
C PRO A 262 6.26 -4.37 6.56
N PHE A 263 5.39 -3.43 6.21
CA PHE A 263 4.63 -2.57 7.12
C PHE A 263 3.16 -2.92 7.04
N GLY A 264 2.68 -3.65 8.05
CA GLY A 264 1.28 -4.03 8.15
C GLY A 264 0.45 -2.86 8.64
N MET A 265 -0.61 -2.52 7.90
CA MET A 265 -1.63 -1.57 8.31
C MET A 265 -2.89 -2.29 8.77
N PHE A 266 -3.32 -1.95 9.98
CA PHE A 266 -4.43 -2.60 10.65
C PHE A 266 -5.49 -1.60 11.09
N PHE A 267 -6.74 -2.01 10.97
CA PHE A 267 -7.88 -1.37 11.59
C PHE A 267 -7.91 -1.65 13.10
N ASN A 268 -8.65 -0.82 13.83
CA ASN A 268 -8.77 -0.78 15.29
C ASN A 268 -9.32 -2.05 15.99
N GLY A 269 -9.47 -3.19 15.30
CA GLY A 269 -10.06 -4.39 15.87
C GLY A 269 -11.58 -4.45 15.75
N PRO A 270 -12.18 -5.65 15.85
CA PRO A 270 -13.60 -5.72 16.14
C PRO A 270 -13.87 -4.99 17.45
N VAL A 271 -14.92 -4.18 17.47
CA VAL A 271 -15.32 -3.57 18.71
C VAL A 271 -16.16 -4.57 19.49
N MET A 272 -15.67 -4.97 20.67
CA MET A 272 -16.42 -5.86 21.54
C MET A 272 -17.56 -5.10 22.20
N GLY A 273 -18.74 -5.71 22.24
CA GLY A 273 -19.86 -5.22 23.04
C GLY A 273 -19.52 -5.24 24.52
N GLN A 274 -20.37 -4.59 25.33
CA GLN A 274 -20.25 -4.64 26.79
C GLN A 274 -20.30 -6.08 27.34
N ASP A 275 -20.89 -7.02 26.60
CA ASP A 275 -20.94 -8.46 26.90
C ASP A 275 -19.66 -9.23 26.53
N GLY A 276 -18.62 -8.55 26.02
CA GLY A 276 -17.37 -9.15 25.57
C GLY A 276 -17.48 -9.93 24.26
N VAL A 277 -18.63 -9.85 23.57
CA VAL A 277 -18.84 -10.50 22.28
C VAL A 277 -18.43 -9.55 21.15
N ILE A 278 -17.69 -10.07 20.17
CA ILE A 278 -17.39 -9.33 18.94
C ILE A 278 -18.70 -8.91 18.29
N ILE A 279 -18.90 -7.60 18.12
CA ILE A 279 -20.04 -7.10 17.36
C ILE A 279 -19.66 -7.19 15.87
N PRO A 280 -20.38 -7.99 15.07
CA PRO A 280 -20.18 -7.98 13.63
C PRO A 280 -20.58 -6.61 13.06
N ASP A 281 -19.89 -6.19 11.99
CA ASP A 281 -20.25 -5.03 11.17
C ASP A 281 -20.10 -3.65 11.83
N ILE A 282 -19.14 -3.49 12.74
CA ILE A 282 -18.76 -2.15 13.19
C ILE A 282 -17.86 -1.47 12.15
N GLU A 283 -18.11 -0.18 11.97
CA GLU A 283 -17.28 0.75 11.21
C GLU A 283 -15.80 0.50 11.53
N LYS A 284 -15.05 0.04 10.53
CA LYS A 284 -13.61 -0.12 10.67
C LYS A 284 -13.00 1.25 10.64
N LYS A 285 -12.23 1.56 11.68
CA LYS A 285 -11.52 2.83 11.76
C LYS A 285 -10.02 2.61 11.71
N PRO A 286 -9.28 3.58 11.18
CA PRO A 286 -7.83 3.56 11.22
C PRO A 286 -7.32 3.18 12.61
N GLY A 287 -6.55 2.11 12.66
CA GLY A 287 -5.99 1.54 13.89
C GLY A 287 -4.55 1.95 14.02
N PHE A 288 -3.66 0.97 13.81
CA PHE A 288 -2.22 1.11 13.91
C PHE A 288 -1.55 0.48 12.67
N GLY A 289 -0.36 0.97 12.37
CA GLY A 289 0.58 0.38 11.45
C GLY A 289 1.82 -0.08 12.21
N ILE A 290 2.50 -1.11 11.71
CA ILE A 290 3.65 -1.70 12.37
C ILE A 290 4.58 -2.32 11.34
N ASP A 291 5.87 -2.09 11.50
CA ASP A 291 6.87 -2.83 10.74
C ASP A 291 7.07 -4.21 11.36
N GLN A 292 6.97 -5.22 10.51
CA GLN A 292 6.90 -6.60 10.98
C GLN A 292 8.29 -7.23 11.09
N THR A 293 9.28 -6.70 10.37
CA THR A 293 10.70 -7.08 10.45
C THR A 293 11.59 -6.12 9.68
N PHE A 294 12.90 -6.15 9.94
CA PHE A 294 13.96 -5.55 9.13
C PHE A 294 15.03 -6.58 8.87
N PHE A 295 14.95 -7.28 7.74
CA PHE A 295 15.89 -8.35 7.44
C PHE A 295 16.60 -8.14 6.09
N PRO A 296 17.94 -8.14 6.02
CA PRO A 296 18.66 -7.93 4.77
C PRO A 296 18.41 -9.08 3.79
N VAL A 297 18.04 -8.74 2.55
CA VAL A 297 17.99 -9.68 1.42
C VAL A 297 19.10 -9.34 0.42
N GLU A 298 19.85 -10.36 0.01
CA GLU A 298 21.07 -10.19 -0.78
C GLU A 298 20.85 -10.61 -2.23
N GLU A 299 21.50 -9.90 -3.16
CA GLU A 299 21.44 -10.19 -4.60
C GLU A 299 21.82 -11.65 -4.90
N GLY A 300 21.08 -12.31 -5.80
CA GLY A 300 21.31 -13.72 -6.17
C GLY A 300 20.84 -14.72 -5.12
N THR A 301 19.99 -14.29 -4.19
CA THR A 301 19.35 -15.15 -3.19
C THR A 301 17.83 -15.10 -3.26
N ARG A 302 17.19 -16.19 -2.83
CA ARG A 302 15.78 -16.20 -2.47
C ARG A 302 15.64 -16.40 -0.96
N THR A 303 15.02 -15.46 -0.27
CA THR A 303 14.77 -15.56 1.17
C THR A 303 13.29 -15.82 1.43
N THR A 304 12.98 -16.84 2.24
CA THR A 304 11.62 -17.17 2.64
C THR A 304 11.35 -16.74 4.07
N PHE A 305 10.36 -15.87 4.25
CA PHE A 305 9.88 -15.39 5.55
C PHE A 305 8.50 -15.96 5.86
N LYS A 306 8.21 -16.20 7.13
CA LYS A 306 6.86 -16.54 7.62
C LYS A 306 6.42 -15.49 8.63
N ILE A 307 5.76 -14.45 8.15
CA ILE A 307 5.38 -13.30 8.96
C ILE A 307 4.03 -13.55 9.61
N ALA A 308 4.00 -13.54 10.93
CA ALA A 308 2.79 -13.67 11.74
C ALA A 308 1.91 -12.41 11.62
N MET A 309 0.62 -12.62 11.43
CA MET A 309 -0.38 -11.58 11.23
C MET A 309 -1.45 -11.63 12.33
N PRO A 310 -1.98 -10.47 12.76
CA PRO A 310 -3.21 -10.38 13.55
C PRO A 310 -4.42 -10.98 12.80
N PRO A 311 -5.55 -11.26 13.49
CA PRO A 311 -6.79 -11.70 12.87
C PRO A 311 -7.17 -10.86 11.66
N ALA A 312 -7.54 -11.52 10.57
CA ALA A 312 -7.69 -10.83 9.29
C ALA A 312 -8.84 -9.82 9.24
N ARG A 313 -9.76 -9.84 10.22
CA ARG A 313 -10.76 -8.77 10.41
C ARG A 313 -10.12 -7.39 10.61
N GLN A 314 -8.87 -7.34 11.05
CA GLN A 314 -8.11 -6.10 11.24
C GLN A 314 -7.26 -5.74 10.03
N TYR A 315 -6.97 -6.67 9.14
CA TYR A 315 -6.06 -6.46 8.04
C TYR A 315 -6.63 -5.45 7.04
N LYS A 316 -5.93 -4.33 6.82
CA LYS A 316 -6.22 -3.40 5.70
C LYS A 316 -5.29 -3.72 4.54
N LEU A 317 -3.98 -3.61 4.76
CA LEU A 317 -2.95 -3.90 3.75
C LEU A 317 -1.60 -4.12 4.41
N THR A 318 -0.62 -4.60 3.64
CA THR A 318 0.81 -4.55 3.98
C THR A 318 1.56 -3.83 2.88
N TYR A 319 2.34 -2.81 3.22
CA TYR A 319 3.33 -2.21 2.32
C TYR A 319 4.66 -2.95 2.40
N HIS A 320 5.36 -3.08 1.28
CA HIS A 320 6.74 -3.57 1.24
C HIS A 320 7.64 -2.42 0.81
N TRP A 321 8.51 -1.99 1.71
CA TRP A 321 9.42 -0.88 1.44
C TRP A 321 10.75 -1.34 0.87
N GLY A 322 11.28 -0.55 -0.05
CA GLY A 322 12.68 -0.53 -0.38
C GLY A 322 13.43 0.56 0.37
N TRP A 323 13.86 0.29 1.60
CA TRP A 323 14.43 1.31 2.48
C TRP A 323 15.68 2.00 1.91
N ARG A 324 16.53 1.26 1.21
CA ARG A 324 17.77 1.81 0.61
C ARG A 324 17.53 2.60 -0.68
N LYS A 325 16.35 2.45 -1.29
CA LYS A 325 15.97 3.09 -2.55
C LYS A 325 14.50 3.51 -2.50
N HIS A 326 14.19 4.49 -1.66
CA HIS A 326 12.85 4.97 -1.35
C HIS A 326 12.68 6.42 -1.85
N PRO A 327 11.88 6.71 -2.90
CA PRO A 327 10.46 6.40 -2.84
C PRO A 327 9.80 5.75 -4.07
N PRO A 328 10.49 5.07 -5.00
CA PRO A 328 9.78 4.25 -5.99
C PRO A 328 9.72 2.77 -5.64
N ARG A 329 10.62 2.24 -4.80
CA ARG A 329 10.66 0.81 -4.52
C ARG A 329 9.61 0.46 -3.46
N ILE A 330 8.35 0.38 -3.88
CA ILE A 330 7.21 0.10 -3.00
C ILE A 330 6.22 -0.79 -3.75
N GLN A 331 5.64 -1.74 -3.03
CA GLN A 331 4.50 -2.57 -3.46
C GLN A 331 3.53 -2.71 -2.27
N ALA A 332 2.24 -2.98 -2.52
CA ALA A 332 1.30 -3.27 -1.46
C ALA A 332 0.47 -4.53 -1.73
N LEU A 333 0.18 -5.25 -0.65
CA LEU A 333 -0.80 -6.32 -0.61
C LEU A 333 -2.02 -5.83 0.15
N GLU A 334 -3.13 -5.58 -0.53
CA GLU A 334 -4.34 -5.09 0.11
C GLU A 334 -5.33 -6.22 0.43
N ASN A 335 -6.22 -5.98 1.40
CA ASN A 335 -7.30 -6.89 1.70
C ASN A 335 -8.34 -6.89 0.57
N GLY A 336 -8.38 -7.95 -0.23
CA GLY A 336 -9.33 -8.11 -1.34
C GLY A 336 -10.80 -8.19 -0.94
N LEU A 337 -11.11 -8.31 0.36
CA LEU A 337 -12.48 -8.20 0.90
C LEU A 337 -12.88 -6.76 1.23
N ALA A 338 -11.95 -5.80 1.16
CA ALA A 338 -12.26 -4.40 1.39
C ALA A 338 -13.15 -3.87 0.24
N LYS A 339 -14.12 -3.04 0.62
CA LYS A 339 -15.01 -2.34 -0.30
C LYS A 339 -14.67 -0.87 -0.29
N GLU A 340 -14.33 -0.35 -1.46
CA GLU A 340 -14.10 1.08 -1.66
C GLU A 340 -15.18 1.58 -2.62
N LEU A 341 -15.85 2.67 -2.23
CA LEU A 341 -16.99 3.23 -2.98
C LEU A 341 -18.07 2.16 -3.32
N GLY A 342 -18.28 1.19 -2.42
CA GLY A 342 -19.32 0.15 -2.55
C GLY A 342 -18.94 -1.08 -3.38
N VAL A 343 -17.74 -1.13 -3.96
CA VAL A 343 -17.25 -2.23 -4.82
C VAL A 343 -16.01 -2.86 -4.19
N ASN A 344 -15.84 -4.18 -4.30
CA ASN A 344 -14.65 -4.86 -3.79
C ASN A 344 -13.42 -4.49 -4.64
N LEU A 345 -12.24 -4.44 -4.02
CA LEU A 345 -10.99 -4.13 -4.73
C LEU A 345 -10.67 -5.06 -5.91
N ILE A 346 -10.99 -6.35 -5.78
CA ILE A 346 -10.82 -7.29 -6.91
C ILE A 346 -11.74 -6.91 -8.09
N ASP A 347 -12.96 -6.46 -7.78
CA ASP A 347 -13.93 -6.13 -8.80
C ASP A 347 -13.64 -4.79 -9.48
N TRP A 348 -12.96 -3.86 -8.79
CA TRP A 348 -12.36 -2.68 -9.42
C TRP A 348 -11.37 -3.06 -10.52
N GLU A 349 -10.43 -3.97 -10.24
CA GLU A 349 -9.50 -4.49 -11.25
C GLU A 349 -10.23 -5.18 -12.40
N ARG A 350 -11.22 -6.03 -12.11
CA ARG A 350 -12.01 -6.76 -13.14
C ARG A 350 -12.80 -5.82 -14.05
N CYS A 351 -13.30 -4.73 -13.48
CA CYS A 351 -14.06 -3.73 -14.19
C CYS A 351 -13.25 -3.05 -15.31
N VAL A 352 -11.95 -2.84 -15.07
CA VAL A 352 -11.03 -2.19 -16.01
C VAL A 352 -10.39 -3.21 -16.95
N PHE A 353 -9.79 -4.27 -16.42
CA PHE A 353 -8.94 -5.19 -17.19
C PHE A 353 -9.66 -6.48 -17.63
N GLY A 354 -10.93 -6.64 -17.27
CA GLY A 354 -11.68 -7.88 -17.49
C GLY A 354 -11.38 -8.95 -16.43
N SER A 355 -12.13 -10.06 -16.44
CA SER A 355 -12.02 -11.07 -15.38
C SER A 355 -10.79 -11.97 -15.47
N SER A 356 -10.21 -12.12 -16.66
CA SER A 356 -9.10 -13.04 -16.93
C SER A 356 -8.24 -12.50 -18.08
N PRO A 357 -7.53 -11.38 -17.86
CA PRO A 357 -6.76 -10.69 -18.89
C PRO A 357 -5.68 -11.57 -19.54
N MET A 358 -5.08 -12.53 -18.84
CA MET A 358 -4.03 -13.39 -19.43
C MET A 358 -4.57 -14.64 -20.13
N ALA A 359 -5.89 -14.87 -20.13
CA ALA A 359 -6.47 -16.12 -20.63
C ALA A 359 -6.24 -16.35 -22.14
N ASN A 360 -6.20 -15.28 -22.94
CA ASN A 360 -5.94 -15.34 -24.38
C ASN A 360 -5.47 -13.97 -24.91
N GLU A 361 -4.98 -13.94 -26.15
CA GLU A 361 -4.46 -12.72 -26.79
C GLU A 361 -5.51 -11.59 -26.87
N ALA A 362 -6.77 -11.89 -27.16
CA ALA A 362 -7.80 -10.86 -27.27
C ALA A 362 -8.10 -10.18 -25.92
N ASN A 363 -8.19 -10.97 -24.85
CA ASN A 363 -8.35 -10.44 -23.49
C ASN A 363 -7.14 -9.59 -23.08
N LYS A 364 -5.92 -10.08 -23.37
CA LYS A 364 -4.68 -9.37 -23.06
C LYS A 364 -4.61 -8.03 -23.77
N LEU A 365 -4.93 -7.99 -25.06
CA LEU A 365 -4.95 -6.75 -25.83
C LEU A 365 -6.01 -5.78 -25.30
N ALA A 366 -7.22 -6.26 -25.00
CA ALA A 366 -8.26 -5.41 -24.42
C ALA A 366 -7.86 -4.81 -23.07
N ALA A 367 -7.14 -5.56 -22.23
CA ALA A 367 -6.62 -5.07 -20.95
C ALA A 367 -5.47 -4.07 -21.14
N ILE A 368 -4.51 -4.36 -22.03
CA ILE A 368 -3.39 -3.45 -22.34
C ILE A 368 -3.89 -2.15 -22.97
N ASP A 369 -4.98 -2.22 -23.73
CA ASP A 369 -5.60 -1.07 -24.38
C ASP A 369 -6.11 -0.03 -23.38
N MET A 370 -6.43 -0.41 -22.14
CA MET A 370 -6.83 0.51 -21.06
C MET A 370 -5.66 1.31 -20.47
N ILE A 371 -4.42 0.88 -20.71
CA ILE A 371 -3.22 1.55 -20.22
C ILE A 371 -2.90 2.75 -21.11
N GLY A 372 -2.51 3.87 -20.50
CA GLY A 372 -2.16 5.09 -21.19
C GLY A 372 -0.96 4.95 -22.13
N ASP A 373 -0.99 5.64 -23.28
CA ASP A 373 0.12 5.59 -24.25
C ASP A 373 1.39 6.32 -23.80
N LEU A 374 1.30 7.09 -22.72
CA LEU A 374 2.47 7.68 -22.04
C LEU A 374 3.21 6.68 -21.14
N ALA A 375 2.63 5.50 -20.87
CA ALA A 375 3.28 4.47 -20.07
C ALA A 375 4.59 4.04 -20.73
N PRO A 376 5.74 4.16 -20.04
CA PRO A 376 7.02 3.75 -20.63
C PRO A 376 7.04 2.28 -21.07
N ALA A 377 6.42 1.39 -20.29
CA ALA A 377 6.29 -0.02 -20.65
C ALA A 377 5.42 -0.23 -21.91
N LYS A 378 4.29 0.47 -22.04
CA LYS A 378 3.40 0.39 -23.21
C LYS A 378 4.05 0.98 -24.46
N ARG A 379 4.83 2.06 -24.32
CA ARG A 379 5.63 2.63 -25.42
C ARG A 379 6.62 1.62 -25.98
N MET A 380 7.39 0.95 -25.10
CA MET A 380 8.28 -0.14 -25.53
C MET A 380 7.49 -1.26 -26.22
N TRP A 381 6.36 -1.67 -25.63
CA TRP A 381 5.52 -2.74 -26.17
C TRP A 381 4.95 -2.41 -27.57
N ASN A 382 4.42 -1.20 -27.76
CA ASN A 382 3.88 -0.73 -29.05
C ASN A 382 4.97 -0.77 -30.14
N LEU A 383 6.17 -0.27 -29.83
CA LEU A 383 7.30 -0.25 -30.77
C LEU A 383 7.78 -1.67 -31.09
N LEU A 384 7.91 -2.54 -30.09
CA LEU A 384 8.30 -3.94 -30.32
C LEU A 384 7.23 -4.70 -31.12
N ARG A 385 5.93 -4.46 -30.87
CA ARG A 385 4.87 -5.05 -31.69
C ARG A 385 4.89 -4.52 -33.12
N GLN A 386 5.14 -3.24 -33.33
CA GLN A 386 5.33 -2.69 -34.66
C GLN A 386 6.44 -3.44 -35.40
N LEU A 387 7.60 -3.64 -34.76
CA LEU A 387 8.70 -4.41 -35.35
C LEU A 387 8.35 -5.88 -35.62
N LYS A 388 7.52 -6.50 -34.77
CA LYS A 388 7.05 -7.88 -34.94
C LYS A 388 6.17 -8.06 -36.18
N PHE A 389 5.30 -7.08 -36.48
CA PHE A 389 4.32 -7.18 -37.56
C PHE A 389 4.70 -6.42 -38.84
N ASP A 390 5.63 -5.47 -38.74
CA ASP A 390 6.16 -4.70 -39.86
C ASP A 390 7.69 -4.61 -39.75
N ALA A 391 8.38 -5.60 -40.32
CA ALA A 391 9.83 -5.61 -40.39
C ALA A 391 10.41 -4.42 -41.18
N GLY A 392 9.60 -3.78 -42.06
CA GLY A 392 10.00 -2.59 -42.81
C GLY A 392 10.13 -1.34 -41.92
N ALA A 393 9.53 -1.35 -40.73
CA ALA A 393 9.68 -0.29 -39.75
C ALA A 393 11.05 -0.32 -39.04
N PHE A 394 11.79 -1.43 -39.11
CA PHE A 394 13.03 -1.61 -38.36
C PHE A 394 14.14 -0.66 -38.81
N ASN A 395 14.47 0.30 -37.94
CA ASN A 395 15.53 1.28 -38.16
C ASN A 395 16.08 1.81 -36.81
N ALA A 396 17.15 2.60 -36.89
CA ALA A 396 17.81 3.17 -35.71
C ALA A 396 16.91 4.10 -34.88
N GLU A 397 15.95 4.79 -35.51
CA GLU A 397 15.06 5.72 -34.80
C GLU A 397 14.08 4.97 -33.88
N ILE A 398 13.47 3.87 -34.36
CA ILE A 398 12.61 3.05 -33.49
C ILE A 398 13.38 2.54 -32.27
N ILE A 399 14.64 2.13 -32.45
CA ILE A 399 15.47 1.65 -31.32
C ILE A 399 15.74 2.78 -30.33
N ASN A 400 16.05 3.99 -30.82
CA ASN A 400 16.23 5.15 -29.92
C ASN A 400 14.95 5.44 -29.13
N GLN A 401 13.77 5.28 -29.72
CA GLN A 401 12.49 5.46 -29.03
C GLN A 401 12.21 4.35 -28.00
N ILE A 402 12.57 3.09 -28.30
CA ILE A 402 12.52 1.97 -27.34
C ILE A 402 13.45 2.27 -26.16
N GLU A 403 14.69 2.70 -26.44
CA GLU A 403 15.67 3.00 -25.40
C GLU A 403 15.28 4.22 -24.54
N LEU A 404 14.69 5.25 -25.14
CA LEU A 404 14.12 6.37 -24.39
C LEU A 404 13.01 5.90 -23.44
N ALA A 405 12.07 5.09 -23.93
CA ALA A 405 11.01 4.52 -23.11
C ALA A 405 11.57 3.58 -22.03
N PHE A 406 12.64 2.86 -22.31
CA PHE A 406 13.34 2.06 -21.31
C PHE A 406 13.93 2.94 -20.19
N PHE A 407 14.60 4.05 -20.52
CA PHE A 407 15.13 4.98 -19.51
C PHE A 407 14.05 5.67 -18.70
N ASP A 408 12.96 6.11 -19.35
CA ASP A 408 11.77 6.62 -18.66
C ASP A 408 11.19 5.58 -17.70
N TRP A 409 11.17 4.30 -18.12
CA TRP A 409 10.74 3.22 -17.25
C TRP A 409 11.68 3.06 -16.05
N GLN A 410 13.01 3.16 -16.19
CA GLN A 410 13.93 2.88 -15.09
C GLN A 410 13.75 3.80 -13.86
N ASP A 411 13.42 5.08 -14.05
CA ASP A 411 13.44 6.11 -13.00
C ASP A 411 12.03 6.63 -12.67
N ARG A 412 11.41 6.05 -11.64
CA ARG A 412 10.08 6.47 -11.16
C ARG A 412 10.10 7.74 -10.32
N THR A 413 11.30 8.27 -10.03
CA THR A 413 11.44 9.57 -9.37
C THR A 413 11.36 10.73 -10.33
N LYS A 414 11.11 10.49 -11.63
CA LYS A 414 10.93 11.55 -12.63
C LYS A 414 9.68 11.27 -13.44
N LEU A 415 9.12 12.33 -14.01
CA LEU A 415 8.04 12.18 -14.98
C LEU A 415 8.62 11.63 -16.30
N PRO A 416 7.94 10.67 -16.95
CA PRO A 416 8.39 10.12 -18.22
C PRO A 416 8.29 11.16 -19.34
N SER A 417 9.05 10.94 -20.42
CA SER A 417 9.00 11.80 -21.61
C SER A 417 7.55 11.98 -22.11
N GLY A 418 7.18 13.23 -22.37
CA GLY A 418 5.81 13.62 -22.74
C GLY A 418 4.99 14.23 -21.61
N VAL A 419 5.48 14.20 -20.37
CA VAL A 419 4.85 14.85 -19.21
C VAL A 419 5.81 15.85 -18.58
N GLU A 420 5.37 17.09 -18.46
CA GLU A 420 6.16 18.16 -17.86
C GLU A 420 5.81 18.37 -16.38
N ARG A 421 6.83 18.71 -15.60
CA ARG A 421 6.68 19.16 -14.21
C ARG A 421 6.00 20.53 -14.21
N ASP A 422 5.05 20.72 -13.29
CA ASP A 422 4.45 22.02 -13.03
C ASP A 422 5.12 22.69 -11.82
N ASP A 423 5.91 23.73 -12.06
CA ASP A 423 6.65 24.45 -11.01
C ASP A 423 5.77 25.28 -10.06
N ASN A 424 4.47 25.42 -10.37
CA ASN A 424 3.50 25.97 -9.43
C ASN A 424 3.11 24.99 -8.33
N PHE A 425 3.47 23.71 -8.46
CA PHE A 425 3.19 22.67 -7.47
C PHE A 425 4.49 22.19 -6.83
N ASP A 426 4.38 21.75 -5.58
CA ASP A 426 5.51 21.16 -4.87
C ASP A 426 5.78 19.77 -5.43
N ILE A 427 4.73 19.03 -5.79
CA ILE A 427 4.82 17.68 -6.35
C ILE A 427 3.96 17.60 -7.60
N THR A 428 4.49 17.02 -8.68
CA THR A 428 3.69 16.54 -9.81
C THR A 428 3.76 15.03 -9.87
N LEU A 429 2.60 14.36 -9.87
CA LEU A 429 2.45 12.92 -9.98
C LEU A 429 1.77 12.55 -11.30
N LEU A 430 2.12 11.38 -11.83
CA LEU A 430 1.47 10.76 -12.97
C LEU A 430 1.12 9.30 -12.66
N TYR A 431 -0.18 9.01 -12.61
CA TYR A 431 -0.69 7.64 -12.70
C TYR A 431 -0.65 7.18 -14.15
N VAL A 432 0.02 6.07 -14.40
CA VAL A 432 -0.02 5.40 -15.69
C VAL A 432 0.38 3.92 -15.50
N ASN A 433 -0.21 2.96 -16.22
CA ASN A 433 0.19 1.55 -16.18
C ASN A 433 0.15 0.93 -14.77
N ASN A 434 -0.85 1.25 -13.96
CA ASN A 434 -0.95 0.82 -12.55
C ASN A 434 0.34 1.09 -11.75
N THR A 435 1.06 2.14 -12.15
CA THR A 435 2.23 2.67 -11.46
C THR A 435 2.11 4.17 -11.29
N LEU A 436 2.99 4.71 -10.44
CA LEU A 436 3.03 6.13 -10.11
C LEU A 436 4.46 6.64 -10.32
N TYR A 437 4.58 7.66 -11.17
CA TYR A 437 5.78 8.47 -11.37
C TYR A 437 5.61 9.80 -10.66
N GLY A 438 6.65 10.31 -10.02
CA GLY A 438 6.53 11.54 -9.25
C GLY A 438 7.78 12.40 -9.28
N ASP A 439 7.60 13.71 -9.40
CA ASP A 439 8.66 14.71 -9.37
C ASP A 439 8.36 15.81 -8.34
N ALA A 440 9.09 15.79 -7.22
CA ALA A 440 9.00 16.78 -6.15
C ALA A 440 10.03 17.91 -6.30
N ARG A 441 9.62 19.14 -5.94
CA ARG A 441 10.46 20.33 -5.93
C ARG A 441 11.51 20.20 -4.84
N GLY A 442 12.77 20.45 -5.18
CA GLY A 442 13.85 20.49 -4.19
C GLY A 442 14.92 19.43 -4.45
N TYR A 443 15.47 18.87 -3.37
CA TYR A 443 16.58 17.95 -3.47
C TYR A 443 16.15 16.58 -4.01
N VAL A 444 16.93 16.10 -4.97
CA VAL A 444 16.74 14.83 -5.65
C VAL A 444 18.05 14.06 -5.55
N ASP A 445 18.02 12.91 -4.89
CA ASP A 445 18.99 11.87 -5.18
C ASP A 445 18.29 10.58 -5.60
N GLN A 446 19.06 9.59 -6.06
CA GLN A 446 18.52 8.32 -6.53
C GLN A 446 17.91 7.47 -5.41
N SER A 447 18.15 7.82 -4.15
CA SER A 447 17.73 7.10 -2.97
C SER A 447 16.50 7.69 -2.29
N GLN A 448 16.25 9.01 -2.39
CA GLN A 448 15.12 9.71 -1.77
C GLN A 448 14.69 11.04 -2.42
N ARG A 449 13.40 11.35 -2.25
CA ARG A 449 12.80 12.67 -2.51
C ARG A 449 12.35 13.27 -1.18
N VAL A 450 12.66 14.54 -0.96
CA VAL A 450 12.37 15.24 0.31
C VAL A 450 11.41 16.40 0.08
N LEU A 451 10.36 16.49 0.88
CA LEU A 451 9.41 17.61 0.85
C LEU A 451 9.82 18.68 1.86
N HIS A 452 10.46 19.75 1.41
CA HIS A 452 10.98 20.77 2.34
C HIS A 452 9.94 21.72 2.93
N ASN A 453 8.72 21.75 2.40
CA ASN A 453 7.68 22.72 2.78
C ASN A 453 6.59 22.15 3.70
N PHE A 454 6.87 21.04 4.39
CA PHE A 454 5.98 20.48 5.40
C PHE A 454 6.77 20.06 6.65
N ASN A 455 7.31 21.00 7.42
CA ASN A 455 8.09 20.71 8.64
C ASN A 455 7.34 21.02 9.93
N LYS A 456 6.32 21.89 9.87
CA LYS A 456 5.60 22.39 11.05
C LYS A 456 4.13 22.62 10.73
N ARG A 457 3.32 22.76 11.78
CA ARG A 457 1.91 23.20 11.65
C ARG A 457 1.80 24.54 10.93
N GLY A 458 0.74 24.68 10.13
CA GLY A 458 0.45 25.83 9.29
C GLY A 458 1.18 25.84 7.95
N ASP A 459 2.08 24.88 7.72
CA ASP A 459 2.70 24.69 6.41
C ASP A 459 1.66 24.23 5.38
N ARG A 460 1.97 24.45 4.09
CA ARG A 460 1.10 24.12 2.97
C ARG A 460 1.83 23.33 1.91
N THR A 461 1.15 22.34 1.35
CA THR A 461 1.65 21.53 0.24
C THR A 461 0.69 21.55 -0.94
N ARG A 462 1.21 21.75 -2.14
CA ARG A 462 0.46 21.72 -3.40
C ARG A 462 0.89 20.53 -4.24
N ILE A 463 -0.07 19.69 -4.60
CA ILE A 463 0.15 18.48 -5.38
C ILE A 463 -0.68 18.54 -6.65
N LYS A 464 -0.02 18.31 -7.79
CA LYS A 464 -0.68 18.09 -9.08
C LYS A 464 -0.69 16.61 -9.37
N VAL A 465 -1.87 16.05 -9.60
CA VAL A 465 -2.04 14.63 -9.92
C VAL A 465 -2.58 14.52 -11.34
N LEU A 466 -1.81 13.88 -12.20
CA LEU A 466 -2.17 13.55 -13.57
C LEU A 466 -2.54 12.08 -13.67
N ASN A 467 -3.48 11.77 -14.54
CA ASN A 467 -3.82 10.41 -14.92
C ASN A 467 -3.67 10.24 -16.43
N GLY A 468 -2.76 9.36 -16.83
CA GLY A 468 -2.50 9.01 -18.22
C GLY A 468 -3.28 7.79 -18.71
N ASP A 469 -3.91 7.01 -17.82
CA ASP A 469 -4.65 5.81 -18.20
C ASP A 469 -6.09 6.13 -18.63
N TYR A 470 -6.70 5.18 -19.35
CA TYR A 470 -8.05 5.33 -19.91
C TYR A 470 -9.15 4.85 -18.96
N PHE A 471 -8.87 4.90 -17.66
CA PHE A 471 -9.82 4.66 -16.59
C PHE A 471 -9.57 5.62 -15.43
N GLU A 472 -10.62 5.90 -14.67
CA GLU A 472 -10.53 6.78 -13.52
C GLU A 472 -9.72 6.16 -12.38
N ARG A 473 -8.98 7.02 -11.68
CA ARG A 473 -8.14 6.66 -10.52
C ARG A 473 -8.78 7.23 -9.26
N ALA A 474 -8.47 6.72 -8.07
CA ALA A 474 -8.88 7.38 -6.83
C ALA A 474 -7.68 7.64 -5.90
N HIS A 475 -7.22 8.89 -5.92
CA HIS A 475 -6.06 9.33 -5.17
C HIS A 475 -6.35 9.38 -3.66
N MET A 476 -5.48 8.74 -2.87
CA MET A 476 -5.50 8.81 -1.42
C MET A 476 -4.16 9.32 -0.89
N ILE A 477 -4.23 10.06 0.22
CA ILE A 477 -3.06 10.45 1.00
C ILE A 477 -3.20 9.89 2.41
N VAL A 478 -2.13 9.30 2.94
CA VAL A 478 -2.09 8.73 4.30
C VAL A 478 -0.97 9.37 5.11
N ASP A 479 -1.32 9.75 6.35
CA ASP A 479 -0.41 10.16 7.41
C ASP A 479 0.00 8.94 8.28
N PHE A 480 1.29 8.86 8.62
CA PHE A 480 1.89 7.80 9.42
C PHE A 480 2.32 8.30 10.80
N GLY A 481 1.34 8.87 11.53
CA GLY A 481 1.53 9.27 12.91
C GLY A 481 1.94 10.73 13.12
N GLY A 482 1.89 11.56 12.08
CA GLY A 482 1.98 13.02 12.24
C GLY A 482 0.85 13.55 13.13
N LEU A 483 -0.37 13.07 12.87
CA LEU A 483 -1.60 13.52 13.53
C LEU A 483 -1.89 12.80 14.85
N ARG A 484 -1.64 11.48 14.90
CA ARG A 484 -2.00 10.59 16.03
C ARG A 484 -0.81 9.99 16.77
N GLY A 485 0.41 10.33 16.37
CA GLY A 485 1.64 9.89 17.00
C GLY A 485 2.25 8.62 16.40
N TRP A 486 3.55 8.47 16.62
CA TRP A 486 4.34 7.32 16.19
C TRP A 486 5.39 6.93 17.25
N GLU A 487 5.75 5.65 17.28
CA GLU A 487 6.76 5.07 18.17
C GLU A 487 8.03 4.75 17.37
N ASN A 488 9.18 4.85 18.04
CA ASN A 488 10.45 4.47 17.44
C ASN A 488 11.19 3.44 18.27
N THR A 489 11.37 2.24 17.71
CA THR A 489 12.18 1.22 18.36
C THR A 489 13.57 1.21 17.73
N PHE A 490 14.58 1.76 18.40
CA PHE A 490 15.96 1.65 17.89
C PHE A 490 16.49 0.23 18.09
N GLN A 491 16.84 -0.49 17.02
CA GLN A 491 17.49 -1.81 17.08
C GLN A 491 18.58 -2.00 16.04
N ASN A 492 19.68 -2.59 16.48
CA ASN A 492 20.86 -2.84 15.67
C ASN A 492 20.73 -4.14 14.86
N THR A 493 20.64 -4.06 13.53
CA THR A 493 20.60 -5.23 12.61
C THR A 493 21.98 -5.80 12.27
N ILE A 494 23.08 -5.20 12.75
CA ILE A 494 24.46 -5.61 12.43
C ILE A 494 24.83 -7.06 12.81
N PRO A 495 24.33 -7.68 13.91
CA PRO A 495 24.77 -9.02 14.30
C PRO A 495 24.47 -10.11 13.26
N GLU A 496 23.48 -9.92 12.39
CA GLU A 496 22.99 -10.92 11.44
C GLU A 496 22.99 -10.39 9.99
N PHE A 497 24.16 -9.95 9.51
CA PHE A 497 24.36 -9.48 8.12
C PHE A 497 23.70 -8.12 7.76
N GLY A 498 23.15 -7.37 8.72
CA GLY A 498 22.61 -6.03 8.47
C GLY A 498 23.70 -4.99 8.14
N ALA A 499 23.35 -3.97 7.34
CA ALA A 499 24.30 -2.93 6.91
C ALA A 499 24.50 -1.77 7.92
N GLY A 500 23.93 -1.86 9.13
CA GLY A 500 24.00 -0.85 10.20
C GLY A 500 23.28 0.47 9.88
N PRO A 501 23.30 1.49 10.77
CA PRO A 501 23.09 1.46 12.22
C PRO A 501 21.60 1.29 12.59
N TRP A 502 21.27 0.66 13.71
CA TRP A 502 20.15 0.97 14.62
C TRP A 502 18.80 1.48 14.05
N PHE A 503 18.01 0.71 13.29
CA PHE A 503 16.60 1.06 13.02
C PHE A 503 15.69 -0.16 12.98
N THR A 504 14.73 -0.24 13.91
CA THR A 504 13.42 -0.84 13.65
C THR A 504 12.41 0.29 13.71
N PHE A 505 11.30 0.20 13.01
CA PHE A 505 10.19 1.12 13.30
C PHE A 505 9.41 0.55 14.47
N GLY A 506 8.84 1.43 15.29
CA GLY A 506 7.79 1.02 16.20
C GLY A 506 6.45 0.91 15.46
N ARG A 507 5.40 1.34 16.13
CA ARG A 507 4.06 1.47 15.55
C ARG A 507 3.81 2.91 15.12
N ALA A 508 2.93 3.11 14.16
CA ALA A 508 2.38 4.42 13.83
C ALA A 508 0.85 4.39 13.87
N TYR A 509 0.22 5.41 14.41
CA TYR A 509 -1.24 5.53 14.35
C TYR A 509 -1.61 6.26 13.08
N TRP A 510 -1.90 5.48 12.04
CA TRP A 510 -2.17 6.01 10.73
C TRP A 510 -3.52 6.73 10.65
N TRP A 511 -3.60 7.69 9.74
CA TRP A 511 -4.84 8.41 9.44
C TRP A 511 -4.90 8.82 7.96
N PRO A 512 -6.02 8.60 7.24
CA PRO A 512 -6.18 9.12 5.90
C PRO A 512 -6.30 10.65 5.90
N THR A 513 -5.43 11.32 5.16
CA THR A 513 -5.46 12.78 5.00
C THR A 513 -6.62 13.24 4.12
N LEU A 514 -7.06 12.43 3.15
CA LEU A 514 -8.16 12.78 2.24
C LEU A 514 -9.54 12.30 2.69
N GLU A 515 -9.72 12.01 3.99
CA GLU A 515 -11.02 11.60 4.53
C GLU A 515 -11.95 12.81 4.71
N ALA A 516 -12.81 13.04 3.71
CA ALA A 516 -13.98 13.92 3.82
C ALA A 516 -14.91 13.50 5.00
N PRO A 517 -15.85 14.37 5.43
CA PRO A 517 -16.93 14.00 6.35
C PRO A 517 -17.76 12.78 5.85
N ASN A 518 -17.70 12.50 4.55
CA ASN A 518 -18.25 11.34 3.85
C ASN A 518 -17.14 10.59 3.05
N GLY A 519 -15.92 10.46 3.61
CA GLY A 519 -14.64 10.57 2.89
C GLY A 519 -13.89 9.34 2.37
N GLY A 520 -14.25 8.89 1.18
CA GLY A 520 -13.42 7.99 0.38
C GLY A 520 -12.25 8.67 -0.37
N PRO A 521 -11.47 7.89 -1.15
CA PRO A 521 -10.41 8.41 -2.01
C PRO A 521 -10.96 9.41 -3.05
N GLN A 522 -10.13 10.35 -3.49
CA GLN A 522 -10.54 11.44 -4.38
C GLN A 522 -10.39 11.03 -5.85
N PRO A 523 -11.47 11.02 -6.65
CA PRO A 523 -11.40 10.54 -8.01
C PRO A 523 -10.57 11.48 -8.89
N VAL A 524 -9.80 10.93 -9.81
CA VAL A 524 -9.03 11.65 -10.83
C VAL A 524 -9.52 11.11 -12.17
N ALA A 525 -10.02 12.01 -13.01
CA ALA A 525 -10.60 11.65 -14.30
C ALA A 525 -9.64 10.81 -15.16
N ALA A 526 -10.17 10.01 -16.07
CA ALA A 526 -9.37 9.29 -17.06
C ALA A 526 -8.73 10.24 -18.08
N ALA A 527 -7.61 9.83 -18.68
CA ALA A 527 -7.12 10.44 -19.91
C ALA A 527 -8.11 10.21 -21.06
N ILE A 528 -8.07 11.10 -22.05
CA ILE A 528 -8.87 10.99 -23.27
C ILE A 528 -8.25 9.90 -24.16
N PRO A 529 -8.96 8.79 -24.41
CA PRO A 529 -8.41 7.70 -25.20
C PRO A 529 -8.26 8.10 -26.68
N PRO A 530 -7.28 7.53 -27.39
CA PRO A 530 -7.21 7.65 -28.85
C PRO A 530 -8.42 6.97 -29.50
N ASN A 531 -8.82 7.46 -30.68
CA ASN A 531 -9.75 6.77 -31.59
C ASN A 531 -11.17 6.48 -31.06
N GLY A 532 -11.67 7.25 -30.09
CA GLY A 532 -13.07 7.18 -29.66
C GLY A 532 -13.41 5.98 -28.76
N MET A 533 -12.41 5.30 -28.20
CA MET A 533 -12.61 4.40 -27.06
C MET A 533 -13.20 5.20 -25.89
N ALA A 534 -14.20 4.62 -25.22
CA ALA A 534 -14.77 5.23 -24.03
C ALA A 534 -13.89 4.90 -22.82
N PRO A 535 -13.49 5.91 -22.02
CA PRO A 535 -12.79 5.62 -20.78
C PRO A 535 -13.70 4.88 -19.79
N LYS A 536 -13.11 4.12 -18.87
CA LYS A 536 -13.84 3.44 -17.81
C LYS A 536 -13.96 4.34 -16.57
N THR A 537 -15.18 4.67 -16.18
CA THR A 537 -15.47 5.57 -15.05
C THR A 537 -15.80 4.79 -13.77
N ILE A 538 -15.63 5.41 -12.61
CA ILE A 538 -16.03 4.88 -11.31
C ILE A 538 -17.51 4.51 -11.29
N GLU A 539 -18.39 5.35 -11.83
CA GLU A 539 -19.84 5.11 -11.85
C GLU A 539 -20.21 3.88 -12.68
N GLN A 540 -19.53 3.65 -13.81
CA GLN A 540 -19.71 2.45 -14.62
C GLN A 540 -19.34 1.18 -13.84
N CYS A 541 -18.23 1.21 -13.10
CA CYS A 541 -17.83 0.08 -12.27
C CYS A 541 -18.76 -0.17 -11.10
N GLN A 542 -19.25 0.88 -10.45
CA GLN A 542 -20.30 0.76 -9.45
C GLN A 542 -21.58 0.18 -10.06
N ALA A 543 -21.99 0.63 -11.24
CA ALA A 543 -23.17 0.08 -11.90
C ALA A 543 -23.01 -1.41 -12.26
N GLU A 544 -21.79 -1.85 -12.56
CA GLU A 544 -21.46 -3.23 -12.93
C GLU A 544 -21.36 -4.16 -11.71
N PHE A 545 -20.71 -3.71 -10.63
CA PHE A 545 -20.33 -4.57 -9.50
C PHE A 545 -20.86 -4.15 -8.14
N ALA A 546 -21.33 -2.91 -7.96
CA ALA A 546 -21.99 -2.58 -6.71
C ALA A 546 -23.25 -3.44 -6.61
N PRO A 547 -23.53 -4.04 -5.43
CA PRO A 547 -24.77 -4.76 -5.27
C PRO A 547 -25.90 -3.82 -5.68
N LYS A 548 -26.77 -4.26 -6.61
CA LYS A 548 -28.04 -3.58 -6.81
C LYS A 548 -28.67 -3.52 -5.43
N LEU A 549 -28.65 -2.34 -4.82
CA LEU A 549 -29.43 -2.00 -3.65
C LEU A 549 -30.89 -2.12 -4.10
N THR A 550 -31.34 -3.35 -4.25
CA THR A 550 -32.73 -3.67 -4.39
C THR A 550 -33.30 -3.27 -3.06
N SER A 551 -34.00 -2.15 -3.07
CA SER A 551 -34.94 -1.79 -2.02
C SER A 551 -35.76 -3.04 -1.73
N VAL A 552 -35.44 -3.75 -0.66
CA VAL A 552 -36.36 -4.71 -0.05
C VAL A 552 -37.40 -3.85 0.68
N SER A 553 -38.17 -3.12 -0.12
CA SER A 553 -39.51 -2.67 0.25
C SER A 553 -40.28 -3.95 0.49
N ASN A 554 -40.63 -4.19 1.76
CA ASN A 554 -41.60 -5.20 2.18
C ASN A 554 -42.78 -5.24 1.20
N GLN A 555 -42.81 -6.24 0.32
CA GLN A 555 -44.07 -6.72 -0.23
C GLN A 555 -44.40 -8.01 0.50
N THR A 556 -45.18 -7.86 1.56
CA THR A 556 -46.04 -8.95 2.02
C THR A 556 -47.33 -8.93 1.18
N PRO A 557 -47.91 -10.08 0.83
CA PRO A 557 -49.16 -10.14 0.09
C PRO A 557 -50.31 -9.59 0.95
N ALA A 558 -51.19 -8.83 0.32
CA ALA A 558 -52.39 -8.28 0.94
C ALA A 558 -53.32 -9.39 1.46
N ASP A 559 -53.75 -9.26 2.72
CA ASP A 559 -55.12 -9.55 3.16
C ASP A 559 -55.43 -8.74 4.44
N ALA A 560 -56.67 -8.27 4.52
CA ALA A 560 -57.13 -7.13 5.32
C ALA A 560 -57.31 -7.39 6.84
N VAL A 561 -57.20 -6.31 7.66
CA VAL A 561 -58.24 -5.75 8.56
C VAL A 561 -57.63 -4.89 9.70
N ASN A 562 -58.16 -3.66 9.81
CA ASN A 562 -58.14 -2.68 10.91
C ASN A 562 -56.85 -1.90 11.25
N GLY A 563 -56.99 -0.57 11.21
CA GLY A 563 -55.91 0.40 11.24
C GLY A 563 -55.41 0.79 12.63
N VAL A 564 -54.12 1.11 12.66
CA VAL A 564 -53.47 2.13 13.49
C VAL A 564 -52.28 2.65 12.69
N VAL A 565 -52.11 3.97 12.60
CA VAL A 565 -51.00 4.64 11.90
C VAL A 565 -49.78 4.63 12.82
N PHE A 566 -48.71 3.94 12.41
CA PHE A 566 -47.42 3.95 13.12
C PHE A 566 -46.29 4.21 12.14
N ASN A 567 -45.59 5.32 12.36
CA ASN A 567 -44.35 5.68 11.68
C ASN A 567 -43.21 4.76 12.15
N SER A 568 -42.44 4.27 11.17
CA SER A 568 -41.27 3.40 11.33
C SER A 568 -40.15 4.03 12.19
N PRO A 569 -39.31 3.19 12.83
CA PRO A 569 -38.14 3.66 13.55
C PRO A 569 -37.05 4.12 12.56
N SER A 570 -36.54 5.31 12.84
CA SER A 570 -35.33 5.90 12.28
C SER A 570 -34.08 5.15 12.76
N SER A 571 -33.30 4.60 11.83
CA SER A 571 -31.86 4.39 12.00
C SER A 571 -31.16 4.89 10.75
N THR A 572 -30.97 6.21 10.69
CA THR A 572 -30.07 6.88 9.74
C THR A 572 -28.64 6.72 10.25
N ASP A 573 -27.96 5.71 9.74
CA ASP A 573 -26.49 5.64 9.76
C ASP A 573 -26.08 4.71 8.59
N LEU A 574 -26.18 5.24 7.37
CA LEU A 574 -25.55 4.63 6.20
C LEU A 574 -24.18 5.28 6.01
N LYS A 575 -23.26 4.95 6.92
CA LYS A 575 -21.83 5.20 6.78
C LYS A 575 -21.19 4.03 6.05
N TYR A 576 -20.06 4.31 5.38
CA TYR A 576 -19.24 3.37 4.63
C TYR A 576 -19.24 1.97 5.23
N GLY A 577 -19.95 1.05 4.58
CA GLY A 577 -19.85 -0.35 4.87
C GLY A 577 -18.50 -0.86 4.38
N LEU A 578 -17.42 -0.63 5.14
CA LEU A 578 -16.23 -1.48 5.11
C LEU A 578 -16.62 -2.86 5.67
N SER A 579 -17.60 -3.53 5.06
CA SER A 579 -17.92 -4.91 5.38
C SER A 579 -16.87 -5.79 4.70
N MET A 580 -16.06 -6.46 5.53
CA MET A 580 -15.17 -7.55 5.10
C MET A 580 -15.86 -8.91 5.27
N THR A 581 -17.15 -8.90 5.56
CA THR A 581 -17.95 -10.10 5.72
C THR A 581 -18.52 -10.43 4.34
N PRO A 582 -18.16 -11.56 3.71
CA PRO A 582 -18.83 -12.01 2.49
C PRO A 582 -20.34 -12.02 2.69
N ASP A 583 -21.12 -11.61 1.69
CA ASP A 583 -22.58 -11.44 1.82
C ASP A 583 -23.29 -12.72 2.35
N THR A 584 -22.75 -13.89 2.02
CA THR A 584 -23.22 -15.21 2.53
C THR A 584 -22.98 -15.39 4.03
N ILE A 585 -21.83 -14.95 4.54
CA ILE A 585 -21.52 -14.94 5.97
C ILE A 585 -22.36 -13.87 6.68
N GLN A 586 -22.59 -12.73 6.03
CA GLN A 586 -23.45 -11.66 6.55
C GLN A 586 -24.90 -12.13 6.72
N GLN A 587 -25.42 -12.92 5.77
CA GLN A 587 -26.72 -13.58 5.87
C GLN A 587 -26.76 -14.58 7.03
N ALA A 588 -25.73 -15.41 7.21
CA ALA A 588 -25.66 -16.36 8.31
C ALA A 588 -25.58 -15.68 9.69
N ILE A 589 -24.80 -14.60 9.80
CA ILE A 589 -24.71 -13.77 11.01
C ILE A 589 -26.05 -13.10 11.31
N THR A 590 -26.71 -12.54 10.29
CA THR A 590 -28.03 -11.91 10.43
C THR A 590 -29.07 -12.90 10.93
N GLN A 591 -29.10 -14.13 10.39
CA GLN A 591 -29.99 -15.19 10.88
C GLN A 591 -29.68 -15.58 12.33
N LYS A 592 -28.39 -15.64 12.70
CA LYS A 592 -27.96 -15.94 14.08
C LYS A 592 -28.36 -14.81 15.06
N MET A 593 -28.22 -13.56 14.64
CA MET A 593 -28.61 -12.36 15.41
C MET A 593 -30.12 -12.23 15.55
N GLN A 594 -30.90 -12.56 14.52
CA GLN A 594 -32.36 -12.60 14.60
C GLN A 594 -32.84 -13.66 15.59
N ARG A 595 -32.19 -14.83 15.63
CA ARG A 595 -32.45 -15.86 16.65
C ARG A 595 -32.11 -15.37 18.07
N LYS A 596 -30.98 -14.67 18.25
CA LYS A 596 -30.57 -14.09 19.55
C LYS A 596 -31.49 -12.94 19.99
N ARG A 597 -31.92 -12.06 19.08
CA ARG A 597 -32.89 -10.98 19.36
C ARG A 597 -34.29 -11.52 19.67
N ALA A 598 -34.73 -12.59 19.00
CA ALA A 598 -35.98 -13.29 19.33
C ALA A 598 -35.94 -13.93 20.72
N GLN A 599 -34.76 -14.34 21.20
CA GLN A 599 -34.54 -14.86 22.55
C GLN A 599 -34.42 -13.78 23.63
N LEU A 600 -34.08 -12.55 23.26
CA LEU A 600 -33.94 -11.42 24.19
C LEU A 600 -35.23 -10.59 24.33
N ARG A 601 -36.04 -10.49 23.27
CA ARG A 601 -37.36 -9.82 23.32
C ARG A 601 -38.40 -10.56 24.17
N THR A 602 -38.12 -11.79 24.59
CA THR A 602 -38.93 -12.52 25.58
C THR A 602 -38.61 -12.14 27.03
N LYS A 603 -37.71 -11.18 27.29
CA LYS A 603 -37.25 -10.90 28.66
C LYS A 603 -37.43 -9.50 29.24
N GLU A 604 -37.56 -8.42 28.48
CA GLU A 604 -37.57 -7.08 29.09
C GLU A 604 -38.57 -6.13 28.42
N GLY A 605 -39.39 -5.47 29.25
CA GLY A 605 -40.42 -4.50 28.89
C GLY A 605 -40.00 -3.05 29.19
N ASP A 606 -40.65 -2.16 28.45
CA ASP A 606 -40.67 -0.68 28.42
C ASP A 606 -40.09 0.12 29.62
N ASP A 607 -39.33 1.19 29.33
CA ASP A 607 -39.80 2.58 29.55
C ASP A 607 -38.87 3.72 29.03
N SER A 608 -39.52 4.71 28.39
CA SER A 608 -39.32 6.18 28.39
C SER A 608 -38.19 6.93 27.63
N ASP A 609 -38.68 7.97 26.92
CA ASP A 609 -38.05 9.01 26.10
C ASP A 609 -37.34 10.15 26.87
N LEU A 610 -36.42 10.88 26.19
CA LEU A 610 -36.34 12.35 26.22
C LEU A 610 -35.54 12.91 25.01
N LEU A 611 -36.10 13.96 24.41
CA LEU A 611 -35.83 14.57 23.10
C LEU A 611 -34.73 15.64 23.10
N ILE A 612 -33.92 15.75 22.03
CA ILE A 612 -33.49 17.02 21.39
C ILE A 612 -33.28 16.80 19.89
N SER A 613 -33.82 17.70 19.06
CA SER A 613 -33.84 17.69 17.59
C SER A 613 -32.65 18.40 16.93
N SER A 614 -32.09 17.84 15.85
CA SER A 614 -31.39 18.60 14.81
C SER A 614 -31.48 17.90 13.45
N SER A 615 -31.60 18.72 12.41
CA SER A 615 -32.05 18.49 11.03
C SER A 615 -31.24 17.53 10.14
N ASP A 616 -31.98 16.76 9.34
CA ASP A 616 -31.57 15.86 8.25
C ASP A 616 -31.06 16.58 6.99
N GLU A 617 -29.75 16.81 6.87
CA GLU A 617 -29.09 17.11 5.58
C GLU A 617 -27.70 16.46 5.53
N SER A 618 -27.61 15.14 5.27
CA SER A 618 -26.37 14.54 4.77
C SER A 618 -26.64 13.16 4.16
N ALA A 619 -27.15 13.14 2.94
CA ALA A 619 -27.15 11.95 2.10
C ALA A 619 -26.54 12.30 0.74
N GLU A 620 -25.62 11.43 0.30
CA GLU A 620 -25.24 11.20 -1.09
C GLU A 620 -24.49 12.34 -1.82
N GLY A 621 -23.18 12.16 -1.96
CA GLY A 621 -22.43 12.86 -3.00
C GLY A 621 -21.07 12.20 -3.20
N LEU A 622 -20.96 11.38 -4.25
CA LEU A 622 -19.66 11.24 -4.91
C LEU A 622 -19.22 12.67 -5.26
N HIS A 623 -18.02 13.07 -4.83
CA HIS A 623 -17.53 14.40 -5.14
C HIS A 623 -17.33 14.52 -6.65
N PRO A 624 -17.93 15.51 -7.32
CA PRO A 624 -17.89 15.60 -8.77
C PRO A 624 -16.44 15.61 -9.27
N VAL A 625 -16.15 14.73 -10.23
CA VAL A 625 -14.89 14.77 -10.99
C VAL A 625 -14.84 16.04 -11.84
N PRO A 626 -13.65 16.62 -12.11
CA PRO A 626 -13.53 17.79 -12.96
C PRO A 626 -14.02 17.44 -14.38
N THR A 627 -14.69 18.38 -15.04
CA THR A 627 -15.15 18.16 -16.42
C THR A 627 -13.97 18.14 -17.39
N ARG A 628 -14.16 17.54 -18.56
CA ARG A 628 -13.17 17.57 -19.64
C ARG A 628 -12.80 19.00 -20.01
N GLU A 629 -13.78 19.87 -20.14
CA GLU A 629 -13.61 21.28 -20.47
C GLU A 629 -12.74 21.98 -19.41
N THR A 630 -13.00 21.73 -18.13
CA THR A 630 -12.21 22.26 -17.01
C THR A 630 -10.75 21.77 -17.07
N MET A 631 -10.52 20.48 -17.33
CA MET A 631 -9.18 19.89 -17.42
C MET A 631 -8.39 20.42 -18.62
N GLU A 632 -9.03 20.52 -19.79
CA GLU A 632 -8.42 21.08 -21.00
C GLU A 632 -8.05 22.56 -20.78
N ALA A 633 -8.93 23.35 -20.16
CA ALA A 633 -8.65 24.75 -19.81
C ALA A 633 -7.46 24.90 -18.83
N ALA A 634 -7.24 23.92 -17.95
CA ALA A 634 -6.11 23.86 -17.03
C ALA A 634 -4.81 23.31 -17.64
N GLY A 635 -4.79 23.04 -18.95
CA GLY A 635 -3.60 22.60 -19.67
C GLY A 635 -3.24 21.13 -19.46
N ALA A 636 -4.22 20.28 -19.14
CA ALA A 636 -3.98 18.85 -18.95
C ALA A 636 -3.64 18.11 -20.27
N ASN A 637 -3.77 18.76 -21.44
CA ASN A 637 -3.36 18.22 -22.74
C ASN A 637 -3.87 16.80 -23.06
N GLY A 638 -5.10 16.50 -22.66
CA GLY A 638 -5.70 15.17 -22.87
C GLY A 638 -5.56 14.21 -21.69
N LEU A 639 -4.82 14.59 -20.64
CA LEU A 639 -4.70 13.82 -19.41
C LEU A 639 -5.84 14.12 -18.44
N GLY A 640 -6.14 13.15 -17.57
CA GLY A 640 -6.90 13.41 -16.38
C GLY A 640 -6.10 14.28 -15.40
N LEU A 641 -6.78 15.14 -14.64
CA LEU A 641 -6.13 16.10 -13.75
C LEU A 641 -6.92 16.34 -12.47
N ARG A 642 -6.21 16.43 -11.34
CA ARG A 642 -6.72 17.00 -10.08
C ARG A 642 -5.61 17.70 -9.31
N HIS A 643 -5.94 18.79 -8.65
CA HIS A 643 -5.03 19.54 -7.78
C HIS A 643 -5.42 19.33 -6.32
N PHE A 644 -4.41 19.28 -5.44
CA PHE A 644 -4.59 19.25 -4.00
C PHE A 644 -3.82 20.39 -3.36
N GLU A 645 -4.48 21.18 -2.52
CA GLU A 645 -3.84 22.16 -1.63
C GLU A 645 -4.09 21.72 -0.19
N ILE A 646 -3.04 21.23 0.48
CA ILE A 646 -3.15 20.68 1.83
C ILE A 646 -2.63 21.71 2.82
N HIS A 647 -3.46 22.05 3.80
CA HIS A 647 -3.12 22.90 4.94
C HIS A 647 -2.90 21.99 6.14
N TRP A 648 -1.66 21.91 6.61
CA TRP A 648 -1.27 20.96 7.64
C TRP A 648 -1.45 21.55 9.04
N ASN A 649 -2.41 21.01 9.80
CA ASN A 649 -2.65 21.36 11.21
C ASN A 649 -1.95 20.40 12.21
N HIS A 650 -1.05 19.57 11.70
CA HIS A 650 -0.10 18.74 12.45
C HIS A 650 1.29 18.81 11.81
N GLU A 651 2.34 18.42 12.55
CA GLU A 651 3.67 18.16 12.00
C GLU A 651 3.72 16.75 11.39
N PRO A 652 4.56 16.50 10.37
CA PRO A 652 4.74 15.12 9.90
C PRO A 652 5.48 14.27 10.94
N SER A 653 5.50 12.96 10.73
CA SER A 653 6.55 12.12 11.30
C SER A 653 7.91 12.52 10.71
N GLN A 654 8.97 12.44 11.53
CA GLN A 654 10.35 12.63 11.08
C GLN A 654 10.78 11.70 9.95
N ARG A 655 10.12 10.54 9.87
CA ARG A 655 10.56 9.45 9.02
C ARG A 655 9.80 9.37 7.70
N LEU A 656 8.49 9.58 7.76
CA LEU A 656 7.58 9.42 6.63
C LEU A 656 6.57 10.56 6.68
N ARG A 657 6.61 11.45 5.69
CA ARG A 657 5.71 12.62 5.68
C ARG A 657 4.35 12.26 5.10
N ILE A 658 4.34 11.81 3.86
CA ILE A 658 3.11 11.53 3.12
C ILE A 658 3.26 10.33 2.19
N TYR A 659 2.20 9.54 2.12
CA TYR A 659 2.03 8.49 1.11
C TYR A 659 0.89 8.81 0.19
N GLN A 660 1.08 8.45 -1.08
CA GLN A 660 0.17 8.76 -2.16
C GLN A 660 -0.03 7.51 -3.00
N PHE A 661 -1.27 7.07 -3.17
CA PHE A 661 -1.58 5.88 -3.95
C PHE A 661 -3.00 5.94 -4.53
N ASP A 662 -3.27 5.05 -5.48
CA ASP A 662 -4.62 4.86 -6.02
C ASP A 662 -5.36 3.79 -5.23
N GLN A 663 -6.35 4.16 -4.44
CA GLN A 663 -7.08 3.25 -3.56
C GLN A 663 -7.96 2.22 -4.30
N LEU A 664 -8.23 2.40 -5.60
CA LEU A 664 -9.05 1.44 -6.38
C LEU A 664 -8.20 0.45 -7.17
N HIS A 665 -7.04 0.91 -7.67
CA HIS A 665 -6.19 0.14 -8.57
C HIS A 665 -4.71 0.35 -8.23
N HIS A 666 -4.17 -0.38 -7.25
CA HIS A 666 -2.74 -0.32 -6.97
C HIS A 666 -2.11 -1.70 -6.80
N ASP A 667 -1.13 -1.96 -7.66
CA ASP A 667 -0.09 -2.97 -7.49
C ASP A 667 1.19 -2.25 -7.01
N VAL A 668 1.73 -1.42 -7.92
CA VAL A 668 2.91 -0.58 -7.67
C VAL A 668 2.59 0.92 -7.81
N ALA A 669 1.32 1.30 -7.84
CA ALA A 669 0.82 2.68 -7.96
C ALA A 669 0.93 3.47 -6.63
N ILE A 670 2.09 3.37 -5.98
CA ILE A 670 2.38 3.97 -4.68
C ILE A 670 3.63 4.83 -4.82
N TRP A 671 3.57 6.02 -4.22
CA TRP A 671 4.68 6.96 -4.17
C TRP A 671 4.68 7.69 -2.83
N SER A 672 5.87 7.98 -2.31
CA SER A 672 6.04 8.47 -0.95
C SER A 672 7.05 9.60 -0.87
N ILE A 673 7.02 10.35 0.23
CA ILE A 673 7.98 11.42 0.49
C ILE A 673 8.44 11.42 1.94
N HIS A 674 9.73 11.66 2.11
CA HIS A 674 10.42 11.86 3.40
C HIS A 674 10.55 13.33 3.78
#